data_AF-A0A0J9UUS9-F1
#
_entry.id   AF-A0A0J9UUS9-F1
#
_cell.length_a   1.000
_cell.length_b   1.000
_cell.length_c   1.000
_cell.angle_alpha   90.00
_cell.angle_beta   90.00
_cell.angle_gamma   90.00
#
_symmetry.space_group_name_H-M   'P 1'
#
loop_
_entity.id
_entity.type
_entity.pdbx_description
1 polymer ?
#
loop_
_entity_poly.entity_id
_entity_poly.type
_entity_poly.pdbx_seq_one_letter_code
_entity_poly.pdbx_strand_id
1 'polypeptide(L)'
;MSNFSNERRFFNYPEPQEGNPVLRGPFLVAAAFLFIRETAWANAGFASLRKIRTYLEHCEPRYDPTVVPIALSEAEAKERGERVQISALQQANASQTLNPSKFYSAADYRALYLSGELTPVDVAKAILPLVETDGPTPGRHAQGWRELNIERIMRAAEASTERYKNKQPLGPLDGVPSAIKDDYDLDGYSTTLGSLRDYTETPKDGESTTSWIVRKLEEAGVVIMGKLAMHEFGLDTTGNNPNQGTPRNPFNSGYYTGGSSSGPAYAVSSGLIPLALGSDGGGSIRIPGSFCSVFGLKPTHNRLASWPGANHSPTCAVQGPLAVDMQSLAAAYEAIAEPHPSTQFPPLALQPSPPVTKVLGIFDAWISRATPSVQSLVRGLVESLAAKHGYTLVSIEIPFPAEGQMAHALTVLTDASTLLYDTKGLTPANKILLALGRTTPSTDYLLAQKLRGMLMQHLSYLWKTYPGMLIITPTTACAGAPIRGGKSELSYGVNDGNYTLESMEYVWLANFCGLPAITVPAGYVVPEGRKDAGEVADRDTEGKIPVGLMATGEWCSEDALLQFGFDAEAAGQDLRCKPPIWEDVISRAKDEAKLSRGPRYGGRNSPIPCMNSAPCCQLTCNSQRRKSQTQSVKMAEQKSKKDGPIGVSQYDIRELTSSEEDIQQAWKLWHAIFPDWPIDQDRFPGLLVGIKGQHWIHEHGFCLSYYSKSGSLGHVAAIGVLPEYRRQGLGNALLEKGKTGLKDAAKKAGQKLNSLAMGSIFPRFWYQVPASISLEAKQFLTYREGEIAPPEVMERVSKTSIKFTPWSPELYEECMTKQNELFTWGGIYEALAARGQHHEVMVAIDPDTNKQIGWTLMCSFGSSAGDVFAFLPLLPSGEKTGLIAAVGVDEAARGKGVGLALVVKAMENLKERGMQGILIDAVAIRGFYEKLGFEARWEYEACSFDTAVSDAET
;
A
#
# COMPACT_ATOMS: atom_id res chain seq x y z
N MET A 1 -36.25 37.73 -4.59
CA MET A 1 -34.83 37.86 -4.96
C MET A 1 -34.71 37.52 -6.43
N SER A 2 -34.46 38.56 -7.22
CA SER A 2 -34.43 38.59 -8.68
C SER A 2 -33.08 38.15 -9.25
N ASN A 3 -33.11 37.61 -10.48
CA ASN A 3 -32.02 37.55 -11.46
C ASN A 3 -30.84 36.60 -11.20
N PHE A 4 -31.08 35.29 -11.28
CA PHE A 4 -30.12 34.39 -11.95
C PHE A 4 -30.77 33.89 -13.24
N SER A 5 -30.25 34.37 -14.36
CA SER A 5 -30.64 33.95 -15.71
C SER A 5 -30.41 32.45 -15.89
N ASN A 6 -31.43 31.77 -16.38
CA ASN A 6 -31.48 30.37 -16.84
C ASN A 6 -30.60 30.13 -18.11
N GLU A 7 -29.39 30.66 -18.15
CA GLU A 7 -28.42 30.28 -19.18
C GLU A 7 -27.80 28.94 -18.79
N ARG A 8 -28.31 27.85 -19.36
CA ARG A 8 -27.64 26.53 -19.31
C ARG A 8 -26.30 26.66 -20.06
N ARG A 9 -25.22 26.98 -19.34
CA ARG A 9 -23.90 27.31 -19.90
C ARG A 9 -23.05 26.11 -20.33
N PHE A 10 -23.45 24.88 -20.02
CA PHE A 10 -22.58 23.71 -20.17
C PHE A 10 -22.74 22.92 -21.48
N PHE A 11 -23.58 23.37 -22.42
CA PHE A 11 -23.92 22.58 -23.61
C PHE A 11 -23.18 23.01 -24.87
N ASN A 12 -22.06 22.33 -25.11
CA ASN A 12 -21.60 21.91 -26.43
C ASN A 12 -20.74 20.66 -26.19
N TYR A 13 -21.38 19.48 -26.20
CA TYR A 13 -20.65 18.22 -26.12
C TYR A 13 -19.94 17.98 -27.45
N PRO A 14 -18.59 17.95 -27.48
CA PRO A 14 -17.89 17.71 -28.73
C PRO A 14 -18.13 16.27 -29.20
N GLU A 15 -18.27 16.10 -30.52
CA GLU A 15 -18.14 14.77 -31.13
C GLU A 15 -16.79 14.15 -30.74
N PRO A 16 -16.71 12.81 -30.57
CA PRO A 16 -15.45 12.14 -30.31
C PRO A 16 -14.40 12.57 -31.34
N GLN A 17 -13.21 12.97 -30.89
CA GLN A 17 -12.14 13.34 -31.81
C GLN A 17 -11.58 12.09 -32.50
N GLU A 18 -11.91 11.91 -33.77
CA GLU A 18 -11.23 10.93 -34.63
C GLU A 18 -9.88 11.50 -35.08
N GLY A 19 -8.80 11.13 -34.40
CA GLY A 19 -7.46 11.63 -34.75
C GLY A 19 -6.29 10.76 -34.35
N ASN A 20 -6.49 9.78 -33.46
CA ASN A 20 -5.41 8.90 -33.03
C ASN A 20 -5.20 7.76 -34.04
N PRO A 21 -3.99 7.60 -34.61
CA PRO A 21 -3.71 6.49 -35.51
C PRO A 21 -3.75 5.19 -34.72
N VAL A 22 -4.42 4.17 -35.27
CA VAL A 22 -4.41 2.86 -34.63
C VAL A 22 -3.17 2.09 -35.04
N LEU A 23 -2.38 1.68 -34.05
CA LEU A 23 -1.08 1.06 -34.26
C LEU A 23 -1.12 -0.41 -33.83
N ARG A 24 -0.71 -1.31 -34.74
CA ARG A 24 -0.71 -2.76 -34.56
C ARG A 24 0.54 -3.38 -35.17
N GLY A 25 0.93 -4.56 -34.69
CA GLY A 25 1.98 -5.38 -35.31
C GLY A 25 3.34 -4.68 -35.38
N PRO A 26 4.16 -4.94 -36.42
CA PRO A 26 5.48 -4.34 -36.57
C PRO A 26 5.49 -2.80 -36.62
N PHE A 27 4.41 -2.19 -37.13
CA PHE A 27 4.29 -0.73 -37.18
C PHE A 27 4.19 -0.10 -35.79
N LEU A 28 3.54 -0.77 -34.83
CA LEU A 28 3.50 -0.33 -33.43
C LEU A 28 4.91 -0.30 -32.83
N VAL A 29 5.73 -1.31 -33.12
CA VAL A 29 7.13 -1.37 -32.65
C VAL A 29 7.93 -0.18 -33.21
N ALA A 30 7.84 0.07 -34.52
CA ALA A 30 8.54 1.19 -35.15
C ALA A 30 8.07 2.55 -34.62
N ALA A 31 6.76 2.73 -34.46
CA ALA A 31 6.17 3.96 -33.93
C ALA A 31 6.67 4.27 -32.51
N ALA A 32 6.83 3.26 -31.64
CA ALA A 32 7.36 3.46 -30.30
C ALA A 32 8.79 4.04 -30.25
N PHE A 33 9.58 3.91 -31.33
CA PHE A 33 10.93 4.49 -31.44
C PHE A 33 10.97 5.86 -32.13
N LEU A 34 10.04 6.15 -33.05
CA LEU A 34 10.04 7.36 -33.90
C LEU A 34 9.00 8.42 -33.47
N PHE A 35 8.39 8.23 -32.29
CA PHE A 35 7.19 8.94 -31.87
C PHE A 35 7.38 10.45 -31.63
N ILE A 36 6.64 11.31 -32.35
CA ILE A 36 6.56 12.76 -32.09
C ILE A 36 5.57 13.01 -30.96
N ARG A 37 6.08 13.02 -29.73
CA ARG A 37 5.29 13.03 -28.49
C ARG A 37 4.31 14.20 -28.36
N GLU A 38 4.74 15.40 -28.73
CA GLU A 38 3.91 16.62 -28.60
C GLU A 38 2.69 16.58 -29.53
N THR A 39 2.88 16.15 -30.78
CA THR A 39 1.78 16.01 -31.74
C THR A 39 0.79 14.95 -31.28
N ALA A 40 1.27 13.82 -30.76
CA ALA A 40 0.38 12.78 -30.26
C ALA A 40 -0.37 13.18 -28.99
N TRP A 41 0.28 13.92 -28.08
CA TRP A 41 -0.37 14.48 -26.90
C TRP A 41 -1.47 15.48 -27.29
N ALA A 42 -1.24 16.31 -28.30
CA ALA A 42 -2.24 17.22 -28.84
C ALA A 42 -3.39 16.48 -29.54
N ASN A 43 -3.07 15.45 -30.35
CA ASN A 43 -4.06 14.63 -31.06
C ASN A 43 -4.93 13.79 -30.11
N ALA A 44 -4.40 13.39 -28.95
CA ALA A 44 -5.15 12.74 -27.89
C ALA A 44 -6.21 13.67 -27.24
N GLY A 45 -6.24 14.96 -27.60
CA GLY A 45 -7.24 15.90 -27.13
C GLY A 45 -6.96 16.49 -25.75
N PHE A 46 -5.79 16.22 -25.15
CA PHE A 46 -5.44 16.70 -23.81
C PHE A 46 -5.35 18.22 -23.69
N ALA A 47 -5.12 18.94 -24.80
CA ALA A 47 -5.20 20.40 -24.84
C ALA A 47 -6.62 20.96 -24.62
N SER A 48 -7.66 20.11 -24.66
CA SER A 48 -9.07 20.51 -24.50
C SER A 48 -9.33 21.25 -23.18
N LEU A 49 -8.61 20.90 -22.10
CA LEU A 49 -8.73 21.55 -20.79
C LEU A 49 -8.47 23.06 -20.84
N ARG A 50 -7.65 23.52 -21.80
CA ARG A 50 -7.35 24.95 -22.00
C ARG A 50 -8.58 25.73 -22.45
N LYS A 51 -9.52 25.09 -23.16
CA LYS A 51 -10.76 25.71 -23.65
C LYS A 51 -11.71 26.07 -22.51
N ILE A 52 -11.66 25.32 -21.40
CA ILE A 52 -12.49 25.53 -20.22
C ILE A 52 -11.77 26.27 -19.10
N ARG A 53 -10.55 26.80 -19.35
CA ARG A 53 -9.71 27.47 -18.35
C ARG A 53 -10.46 28.55 -17.59
N THR A 54 -11.23 29.39 -18.28
CA THR A 54 -11.98 30.50 -17.67
C THR A 54 -13.03 30.04 -16.65
N TYR A 55 -13.56 28.82 -16.80
CA TYR A 55 -14.47 28.21 -15.82
C TYR A 55 -13.74 27.63 -14.59
N LEU A 56 -12.43 27.38 -14.70
CA LEU A 56 -11.60 26.76 -13.67
C LEU A 56 -10.70 27.75 -12.93
N GLU A 57 -10.65 29.03 -13.35
CA GLU A 57 -9.75 30.05 -12.77
C GLU A 57 -9.90 30.16 -11.25
N HIS A 58 -11.13 30.12 -10.74
CA HIS A 58 -11.45 30.22 -9.31
C HIS A 58 -11.53 28.90 -8.57
N CYS A 59 -11.29 27.77 -9.24
CA CYS A 59 -11.24 26.46 -8.61
C CYS A 59 -9.83 26.20 -8.07
N GLU A 60 -9.72 25.71 -6.85
CA GLU A 60 -8.45 25.20 -6.31
C GLU A 60 -8.20 23.76 -6.80
N PRO A 61 -6.95 23.38 -7.13
CA PRO A 61 -6.64 22.03 -7.58
C PRO A 61 -6.80 21.03 -6.43
N ARG A 62 -7.46 19.89 -6.71
CA ARG A 62 -7.56 18.75 -5.79
C ARG A 62 -6.79 17.56 -6.37
N TYR A 63 -5.70 17.17 -5.70
CA TYR A 63 -4.80 16.09 -6.16
C TYR A 63 -5.19 14.71 -5.64
N ASP A 64 -5.85 14.64 -4.49
CA ASP A 64 -6.32 13.40 -3.87
C ASP A 64 -7.86 13.45 -3.80
N PRO A 65 -8.57 12.51 -4.44
CA PRO A 65 -10.03 12.45 -4.41
C PRO A 65 -10.60 11.79 -3.15
N THR A 66 -9.76 11.39 -2.17
CA THR A 66 -10.20 10.77 -0.92
C THR A 66 -11.19 11.66 -0.19
N VAL A 67 -12.30 11.05 0.23
CA VAL A 67 -13.28 11.64 1.14
C VAL A 67 -13.40 10.70 2.33
N VAL A 68 -12.82 11.12 3.46
CA VAL A 68 -12.85 10.36 4.71
C VAL A 68 -14.15 10.69 5.45
N PRO A 69 -14.96 9.68 5.82
CA PRO A 69 -16.18 9.92 6.56
C PRO A 69 -15.85 10.33 8.01
N ILE A 70 -16.62 11.26 8.56
CA ILE A 70 -16.49 11.66 9.97
C ILE A 70 -16.98 10.49 10.84
N ALA A 71 -16.14 10.01 11.75
CA ALA A 71 -16.48 8.91 12.65
C ALA A 71 -17.68 9.24 13.54
N LEU A 72 -18.62 8.30 13.64
CA LEU A 72 -19.70 8.34 14.62
C LEU A 72 -19.14 8.10 16.02
N SER A 73 -19.75 8.72 17.03
CA SER A 73 -19.55 8.29 18.41
C SER A 73 -20.11 6.88 18.63
N GLU A 74 -19.59 6.16 19.63
CA GLU A 74 -20.10 4.82 19.95
C GLU A 74 -21.59 4.82 20.30
N ALA A 75 -22.10 5.91 20.87
CA ALA A 75 -23.52 6.08 21.17
C ALA A 75 -24.34 6.22 19.87
N GLU A 76 -23.91 7.07 18.93
CA GLU A 76 -24.56 7.24 17.63
C GLU A 76 -24.52 5.97 16.79
N ALA A 77 -23.40 5.23 16.83
CA ALA A 77 -23.26 3.94 16.15
C ALA A 77 -24.22 2.88 16.72
N LYS A 78 -24.39 2.84 18.06
CA LYS A 78 -25.36 1.94 18.72
C LYS A 78 -26.81 2.34 18.46
N GLU A 79 -27.10 3.64 18.44
CA GLU A 79 -28.45 4.18 18.25
C GLU A 79 -28.95 4.05 16.80
N ARG A 80 -28.05 4.20 15.81
CA ARG A 80 -28.38 3.96 14.39
C ARG A 80 -28.71 2.51 14.06
N GLY A 81 -28.45 1.58 14.98
CA GLY A 81 -28.53 0.15 14.72
C GLY A 81 -27.36 -0.33 13.87
N GLU A 82 -27.32 -1.64 13.60
CA GLU A 82 -26.30 -2.20 12.72
C GLU A 82 -26.43 -1.57 11.33
N ARG A 83 -25.29 -1.27 10.69
CA ARG A 83 -25.18 -1.03 9.24
C ARG A 83 -26.06 -2.05 8.51
N VAL A 84 -26.56 -1.72 7.31
CA VAL A 84 -27.24 -2.73 6.47
C VAL A 84 -26.36 -3.98 6.47
N GLN A 85 -26.81 -5.00 7.21
CA GLN A 85 -25.97 -6.15 7.45
C GLN A 85 -25.90 -6.84 6.10
N ILE A 86 -24.72 -6.81 5.49
CA ILE A 86 -24.49 -7.49 4.21
C ILE A 86 -24.89 -8.97 4.37
N SER A 87 -24.63 -9.56 5.53
CA SER A 87 -25.13 -10.88 5.95
C SER A 87 -26.66 -11.01 6.00
N ALA A 88 -27.40 -9.97 6.38
CA ALA A 88 -28.87 -9.95 6.33
C ALA A 88 -29.40 -9.82 4.88
N LEU A 89 -28.74 -9.05 4.01
CA LEU A 89 -29.04 -9.01 2.57
C LEU A 89 -28.78 -10.36 1.90
N GLN A 90 -27.70 -11.03 2.28
CA GLN A 90 -27.40 -12.39 1.85
C GLN A 90 -28.49 -13.38 2.32
N GLN A 91 -28.96 -13.28 3.56
CA GLN A 91 -29.99 -14.16 4.12
C GLN A 91 -31.38 -13.92 3.52
N ALA A 92 -31.79 -12.66 3.33
CA ALA A 92 -33.08 -12.31 2.74
C ALA A 92 -33.21 -12.81 1.29
N ASN A 93 -32.10 -12.87 0.55
CA ASN A 93 -32.06 -13.32 -0.84
C ASN A 93 -31.70 -14.82 -1.00
N ALA A 94 -31.28 -15.51 0.07
CA ALA A 94 -30.93 -16.93 0.03
C ALA A 94 -32.09 -17.88 -0.33
N SER A 95 -33.34 -17.40 -0.30
CA SER A 95 -34.55 -18.19 -0.60
C SER A 95 -34.99 -18.18 -2.08
N GLN A 96 -34.23 -17.56 -2.98
CA GLN A 96 -34.58 -17.58 -4.41
C GLN A 96 -34.24 -18.93 -5.04
N THR A 97 -35.23 -19.53 -5.72
CA THR A 97 -35.19 -20.88 -6.31
C THR A 97 -34.03 -21.09 -7.28
N LEU A 98 -33.42 -22.27 -7.23
CA LEU A 98 -32.32 -22.72 -8.11
C LEU A 98 -32.69 -22.57 -9.60
N ASN A 99 -32.06 -21.60 -10.27
CA ASN A 99 -32.20 -21.33 -11.69
C ASN A 99 -31.34 -22.31 -12.53
N PRO A 100 -31.86 -22.91 -13.61
CA PRO A 100 -31.06 -23.76 -14.52
C PRO A 100 -29.83 -23.07 -15.15
N SER A 101 -29.80 -21.73 -15.23
CA SER A 101 -28.63 -20.95 -15.68
C SER A 101 -27.65 -20.58 -14.57
N LYS A 102 -27.82 -21.14 -13.36
CA LYS A 102 -27.02 -20.79 -12.18
C LYS A 102 -25.54 -21.11 -12.39
N PHE A 103 -24.73 -20.07 -12.23
CA PHE A 103 -23.30 -20.18 -12.02
C PHE A 103 -23.05 -20.61 -10.57
N TYR A 104 -21.94 -21.29 -10.29
CA TYR A 104 -21.64 -21.72 -8.94
C TYR A 104 -21.16 -20.55 -8.08
N SER A 105 -21.97 -20.20 -7.09
CA SER A 105 -21.71 -19.15 -6.10
C SER A 105 -20.79 -19.65 -4.99
N ALA A 106 -20.20 -18.73 -4.21
CA ALA A 106 -19.52 -19.07 -2.96
C ALA A 106 -20.42 -19.87 -2.00
N ALA A 107 -21.73 -19.56 -1.97
CA ALA A 107 -22.70 -20.26 -1.14
C ALA A 107 -22.95 -21.71 -1.60
N ASP A 108 -22.88 -21.99 -2.91
CA ASP A 108 -23.03 -23.34 -3.45
C ASP A 108 -21.85 -24.23 -3.04
N TYR A 109 -20.61 -23.74 -3.16
CA TYR A 109 -19.42 -24.45 -2.67
C TYR A 109 -19.52 -24.73 -1.18
N ARG A 110 -19.87 -23.72 -0.38
CA ARG A 110 -20.05 -23.86 1.06
C ARG A 110 -21.12 -24.90 1.40
N ALA A 111 -22.25 -24.91 0.71
CA ALA A 111 -23.32 -25.88 0.95
C ALA A 111 -22.84 -27.33 0.73
N LEU A 112 -22.03 -27.56 -0.31
CA LEU A 112 -21.45 -28.87 -0.62
C LEU A 112 -20.37 -29.30 0.39
N TYR A 113 -19.61 -28.34 0.95
CA TYR A 113 -18.64 -28.60 2.00
C TYR A 113 -19.33 -28.92 3.35
N LEU A 114 -20.40 -28.21 3.68
CA LEU A 114 -21.21 -28.47 4.87
C LEU A 114 -21.92 -29.82 4.82
N SER A 115 -22.40 -30.24 3.64
CA SER A 115 -23.02 -31.56 3.47
C SER A 115 -22.01 -32.71 3.43
N GLY A 116 -20.72 -32.40 3.21
CA GLY A 116 -19.66 -33.38 3.01
C GLY A 116 -19.69 -34.07 1.64
N GLU A 117 -20.53 -33.59 0.71
CA GLU A 117 -20.60 -34.11 -0.65
C GLU A 117 -19.29 -33.85 -1.41
N LEU A 118 -18.68 -32.68 -1.19
CA LEU A 118 -17.34 -32.32 -1.66
C LEU A 118 -16.52 -31.76 -0.51
N THR A 119 -15.21 -31.70 -0.72
CA THR A 119 -14.27 -30.96 0.13
C THR A 119 -13.56 -29.86 -0.67
N PRO A 120 -13.00 -28.83 -0.02
CA PRO A 120 -12.11 -27.87 -0.67
C PRO A 120 -10.96 -28.54 -1.44
N VAL A 121 -10.42 -29.66 -0.94
CA VAL A 121 -9.38 -30.45 -1.62
C VAL A 121 -9.88 -31.05 -2.94
N ASP A 122 -11.09 -31.60 -2.97
CA ASP A 122 -11.67 -32.18 -4.20
C ASP A 122 -11.82 -31.10 -5.29
N VAL A 123 -12.24 -29.90 -4.87
CA VAL A 123 -12.41 -28.75 -5.78
C VAL A 123 -11.07 -28.21 -6.27
N ALA A 124 -10.06 -28.06 -5.40
CA ALA A 124 -8.74 -27.62 -5.81
C ALA A 124 -8.12 -28.57 -6.84
N LYS A 125 -8.21 -29.89 -6.62
CA LYS A 125 -7.74 -30.91 -7.55
C LYS A 125 -8.48 -30.89 -8.89
N ALA A 126 -9.77 -30.57 -8.88
CA ALA A 126 -10.54 -30.44 -10.11
C ALA A 126 -10.09 -29.23 -10.96
N ILE A 127 -9.73 -28.11 -10.31
CA ILE A 127 -9.35 -26.87 -11.01
C ILE A 127 -7.90 -26.94 -11.52
N LEU A 128 -6.94 -27.43 -10.74
CA LEU A 128 -5.51 -27.33 -11.05
C LEU A 128 -5.13 -27.77 -12.49
N PRO A 129 -5.57 -28.94 -13.01
CA PRO A 129 -5.21 -29.36 -14.37
C PRO A 129 -5.79 -28.48 -15.49
N LEU A 130 -6.81 -27.66 -15.18
CA LEU A 130 -7.41 -26.73 -16.13
C LEU A 130 -6.59 -25.46 -16.31
N VAL A 131 -5.84 -25.08 -15.28
CA VAL A 131 -5.21 -23.76 -15.15
C VAL A 131 -3.68 -23.81 -15.09
N GLU A 132 -3.10 -25.01 -14.99
CA GLU A 132 -1.65 -25.23 -14.93
C GLU A 132 -0.89 -24.57 -16.09
N THR A 133 0.11 -23.74 -15.76
CA THR A 133 0.87 -22.93 -16.72
C THR A 133 2.16 -23.59 -17.17
N ASP A 134 2.80 -24.37 -16.31
CA ASP A 134 4.20 -24.78 -16.46
C ASP A 134 4.38 -26.26 -16.91
N GLY A 135 3.26 -26.94 -17.17
CA GLY A 135 3.27 -28.33 -17.65
C GLY A 135 3.66 -28.47 -19.13
N PRO A 136 4.10 -29.67 -19.58
CA PRO A 136 4.45 -29.93 -20.99
C PRO A 136 3.27 -29.71 -21.95
N THR A 137 2.04 -29.78 -21.44
CA THR A 137 0.84 -29.30 -22.11
C THR A 137 0.10 -28.41 -21.12
N PRO A 138 0.15 -27.07 -21.28
CA PRO A 138 -0.56 -26.16 -20.40
C PRO A 138 -2.05 -26.49 -20.36
N GLY A 139 -2.67 -26.24 -19.20
CA GLY A 139 -4.11 -26.34 -19.04
C GLY A 139 -4.84 -25.44 -20.04
N ARG A 140 -6.03 -25.85 -20.49
CA ARG A 140 -6.78 -25.12 -21.52
C ARG A 140 -7.13 -23.67 -21.13
N HIS A 141 -7.12 -23.34 -19.83
CA HIS A 141 -7.37 -22.00 -19.31
C HIS A 141 -6.11 -21.27 -18.83
N ALA A 142 -4.91 -21.83 -19.04
CA ALA A 142 -3.65 -21.28 -18.54
C ALA A 142 -3.42 -19.81 -18.89
N GLN A 143 -3.92 -19.32 -20.04
CA GLN A 143 -3.76 -17.90 -20.44
C GLN A 143 -4.49 -16.89 -19.54
N GLY A 144 -5.45 -17.33 -18.72
CA GLY A 144 -6.08 -16.48 -17.70
C GLY A 144 -5.29 -16.38 -16.40
N TRP A 145 -4.25 -17.20 -16.25
CA TRP A 145 -3.45 -17.39 -15.04
C TRP A 145 -1.99 -17.04 -15.31
N ARG A 146 -1.28 -16.64 -14.26
CA ARG A 146 0.11 -16.20 -14.36
C ARG A 146 1.03 -17.10 -13.57
N GLU A 147 0.66 -17.44 -12.35
CA GLU A 147 1.47 -18.29 -11.48
C GLU A 147 0.58 -19.06 -10.50
N LEU A 148 0.96 -20.32 -10.25
CA LEU A 148 0.32 -21.20 -9.30
C LEU A 148 1.36 -21.70 -8.29
N ASN A 149 1.00 -21.75 -7.01
CA ASN A 149 1.79 -22.43 -5.99
C ASN A 149 1.01 -23.63 -5.46
N ILE A 150 1.15 -24.77 -6.14
CA ILE A 150 0.34 -25.99 -5.90
C ILE A 150 0.42 -26.42 -4.43
N GLU A 151 1.61 -26.40 -3.82
CA GLU A 151 1.78 -26.78 -2.42
C GLU A 151 0.98 -25.86 -1.48
N ARG A 152 1.06 -24.54 -1.67
CA ARG A 152 0.30 -23.56 -0.88
C ARG A 152 -1.20 -23.73 -1.07
N ILE A 153 -1.66 -23.93 -2.30
CA ILE A 153 -3.07 -24.14 -2.65
C ILE A 153 -3.61 -25.37 -1.93
N MET A 154 -2.91 -26.51 -2.04
CA MET A 154 -3.32 -27.76 -1.42
C MET A 154 -3.31 -27.66 0.11
N ARG A 155 -2.31 -27.01 0.71
CA ARG A 155 -2.25 -26.79 2.16
C ARG A 155 -3.44 -25.96 2.67
N ALA A 156 -3.81 -24.89 1.96
CA ALA A 156 -4.98 -24.08 2.31
C ALA A 156 -6.29 -24.88 2.18
N ALA A 157 -6.43 -25.66 1.10
CA ALA A 157 -7.58 -26.52 0.88
C ALA A 157 -7.70 -27.63 1.94
N GLU A 158 -6.59 -28.25 2.34
CA GLU A 158 -6.52 -29.27 3.40
C GLU A 158 -6.90 -28.68 4.76
N ALA A 159 -6.37 -27.50 5.11
CA ALA A 159 -6.72 -26.80 6.34
C ALA A 159 -8.21 -26.47 6.41
N SER A 160 -8.80 -26.02 5.30
CA SER A 160 -10.25 -25.79 5.21
C SER A 160 -11.04 -27.10 5.29
N THR A 161 -10.60 -28.15 4.60
CA THR A 161 -11.22 -29.48 4.64
C THR A 161 -11.28 -30.02 6.07
N GLU A 162 -10.21 -29.88 6.85
CA GLU A 162 -10.17 -30.31 8.24
C GLU A 162 -11.10 -29.47 9.14
N ARG A 163 -11.22 -28.16 8.89
CA ARG A 163 -12.22 -27.30 9.57
C ARG A 163 -13.64 -27.77 9.31
N TYR A 164 -14.01 -28.07 8.07
CA TYR A 164 -15.34 -28.60 7.73
C TYR A 164 -15.60 -29.97 8.37
N LYS A 165 -14.61 -30.87 8.33
CA LYS A 165 -14.70 -32.19 8.98
C LYS A 165 -14.92 -32.08 10.49
N ASN A 166 -14.30 -31.10 11.14
CA ASN A 166 -14.45 -30.81 12.56
C ASN A 166 -15.67 -29.91 12.88
N LYS A 167 -16.49 -29.55 11.89
CA LYS A 167 -17.66 -28.65 12.02
C LYS A 167 -17.30 -27.25 12.56
N GLN A 168 -16.14 -26.74 12.19
CA GLN A 168 -15.61 -25.43 12.59
C GLN A 168 -15.20 -24.57 11.37
N PRO A 169 -16.07 -24.35 10.37
CA PRO A 169 -15.75 -23.46 9.26
C PRO A 169 -15.62 -22.00 9.74
N LEU A 170 -14.73 -21.22 9.13
CA LEU A 170 -14.45 -19.82 9.50
C LEU A 170 -15.55 -18.84 9.12
N GLY A 171 -16.35 -19.16 8.09
CA GLY A 171 -17.40 -18.25 7.61
C GLY A 171 -17.97 -18.63 6.25
N PRO A 172 -18.67 -17.69 5.58
CA PRO A 172 -19.28 -17.90 4.26
C PRO A 172 -18.28 -18.22 3.14
N LEU A 173 -17.03 -17.79 3.28
CA LEU A 173 -15.98 -17.93 2.26
C LEU A 173 -14.95 -19.05 2.55
N ASP A 174 -15.07 -19.76 3.67
CA ASP A 174 -14.11 -20.80 4.04
C ASP A 174 -14.10 -21.92 3.00
N GLY A 175 -12.94 -22.18 2.41
CA GLY A 175 -12.72 -23.22 1.40
C GLY A 175 -13.09 -22.83 -0.03
N VAL A 176 -13.69 -21.65 -0.23
CA VAL A 176 -14.12 -21.19 -1.56
C VAL A 176 -12.88 -20.96 -2.43
N PRO A 177 -12.80 -21.54 -3.65
CA PRO A 177 -11.68 -21.29 -4.54
C PRO A 177 -11.75 -19.85 -5.07
N SER A 178 -10.65 -19.12 -5.05
CA SER A 178 -10.58 -17.74 -5.58
C SER A 178 -9.18 -17.47 -6.09
N ALA A 179 -8.96 -16.31 -6.72
CA ALA A 179 -7.63 -15.93 -7.17
C ALA A 179 -7.50 -14.40 -7.18
N ILE A 180 -6.27 -13.91 -7.25
CA ILE A 180 -5.97 -12.48 -7.18
C ILE A 180 -5.24 -12.05 -8.44
N LYS A 181 -5.51 -10.83 -8.89
CA LYS A 181 -4.78 -10.23 -10.01
C LYS A 181 -3.29 -10.11 -9.68
N ASP A 182 -2.46 -10.10 -10.74
CA ASP A 182 -1.02 -10.04 -10.61
C ASP A 182 -0.46 -8.78 -9.91
N ASP A 183 -1.25 -7.71 -9.80
CA ASP A 183 -0.91 -6.46 -9.09
C ASP A 183 -1.25 -6.47 -7.59
N TYR A 184 -1.32 -7.66 -7.01
CA TYR A 184 -1.46 -7.89 -5.58
C TYR A 184 -0.26 -8.66 -5.08
N ASP A 185 0.41 -8.14 -4.07
CA ASP A 185 1.47 -8.88 -3.39
C ASP A 185 0.85 -10.00 -2.55
N LEU A 186 1.46 -11.18 -2.61
CA LEU A 186 1.09 -12.40 -1.89
C LEU A 186 2.33 -13.24 -1.65
N ASP A 187 2.58 -13.60 -0.40
CA ASP A 187 3.78 -14.35 -0.04
C ASP A 187 3.89 -15.68 -0.80
N GLY A 188 5.08 -15.99 -1.28
CA GLY A 188 5.35 -17.22 -2.04
C GLY A 188 4.83 -17.21 -3.48
N TYR A 189 4.45 -16.03 -3.98
CA TYR A 189 4.22 -15.74 -5.38
C TYR A 189 5.08 -14.55 -5.80
N SER A 190 5.46 -14.51 -7.07
CA SER A 190 6.02 -13.30 -7.66
C SER A 190 4.92 -12.24 -7.88
N THR A 191 5.28 -11.00 -8.19
CA THR A 191 4.38 -9.91 -8.61
C THR A 191 5.02 -9.27 -9.84
N THR A 192 4.44 -9.48 -11.02
CA THR A 192 5.07 -9.06 -12.30
C THR A 192 4.39 -7.87 -12.96
N LEU A 193 3.23 -7.47 -12.46
CA LEU A 193 2.40 -6.39 -13.00
C LEU A 193 2.09 -6.57 -14.50
N GLY A 194 1.91 -7.82 -14.94
CA GLY A 194 1.73 -8.17 -16.35
C GLY A 194 2.99 -8.00 -17.22
N SER A 195 4.15 -7.75 -16.65
CA SER A 195 5.40 -7.54 -17.39
C SER A 195 6.30 -8.79 -17.39
N LEU A 196 7.43 -8.73 -18.09
CA LEU A 196 8.47 -9.77 -18.01
C LEU A 196 9.37 -9.64 -16.76
N ARG A 197 9.27 -8.52 -16.04
CA ARG A 197 10.09 -8.24 -14.87
C ARG A 197 9.35 -8.67 -13.60
N ASP A 198 10.12 -9.20 -12.67
CA ASP A 198 9.65 -9.48 -11.32
C ASP A 198 9.81 -8.21 -10.46
N TYR A 199 8.69 -7.74 -9.93
CA TYR A 199 8.57 -6.58 -9.04
C TYR A 199 8.25 -6.99 -7.61
N THR A 200 8.35 -8.29 -7.28
CA THR A 200 8.16 -8.77 -5.92
C THR A 200 9.10 -8.04 -4.99
N GLU A 201 8.52 -7.27 -4.07
CA GLU A 201 9.31 -6.71 -3.00
C GLU A 201 9.86 -7.84 -2.15
N THR A 202 11.16 -7.80 -1.83
CA THR A 202 11.72 -8.75 -0.87
C THR A 202 11.15 -8.39 0.50
N PRO A 203 10.32 -9.26 1.12
CA PRO A 203 9.79 -8.97 2.44
C PRO A 203 10.95 -8.72 3.41
N LYS A 204 10.84 -7.71 4.28
CA LYS A 204 11.78 -7.58 5.41
C LYS A 204 11.62 -8.81 6.31
N ASP A 205 12.69 -9.28 6.96
CA ASP A 205 12.69 -10.58 7.65
C ASP A 205 11.48 -10.79 8.58
N GLY A 206 10.62 -11.76 8.23
CA GLY A 206 9.40 -12.12 8.97
C GLY A 206 8.16 -11.28 8.65
N GLU A 207 8.29 -10.19 7.91
CA GLU A 207 7.16 -9.41 7.41
C GLU A 207 6.53 -10.11 6.20
N SER A 208 5.21 -10.00 6.12
CA SER A 208 4.45 -10.45 4.96
C SER A 208 4.37 -9.31 3.95
N THR A 209 4.64 -9.57 2.66
CA THR A 209 4.32 -8.62 1.58
C THR A 209 2.87 -8.79 1.14
N THR A 210 2.16 -9.80 1.64
CA THR A 210 0.75 -10.03 1.31
C THR A 210 -0.08 -8.76 1.55
N SER A 211 -0.68 -8.24 0.48
CA SER A 211 -1.53 -7.05 0.52
C SER A 211 -2.64 -7.22 1.57
N TRP A 212 -2.96 -6.17 2.33
CA TRP A 212 -3.90 -6.25 3.47
C TRP A 212 -5.22 -6.95 3.12
N ILE A 213 -5.80 -6.61 1.96
CA ILE A 213 -7.06 -7.21 1.50
C ILE A 213 -6.94 -8.69 1.10
N VAL A 214 -5.77 -9.13 0.65
CA VAL A 214 -5.49 -10.55 0.37
C VAL A 214 -5.40 -11.31 1.68
N ARG A 215 -4.69 -10.75 2.67
CA ARG A 215 -4.66 -11.29 4.03
C ARG A 215 -6.06 -11.42 4.63
N LYS A 216 -6.94 -10.43 4.42
CA LYS A 216 -8.34 -10.50 4.87
C LYS A 216 -9.13 -11.63 4.22
N LEU A 217 -8.89 -11.93 2.94
CA LEU A 217 -9.46 -13.11 2.29
C LEU A 217 -8.91 -14.43 2.87
N GLU A 218 -7.60 -14.50 3.13
CA GLU A 218 -6.99 -15.69 3.76
C GLU A 218 -7.52 -15.92 5.18
N GLU A 219 -7.68 -14.84 5.97
CA GLU A 219 -8.31 -14.85 7.30
C GLU A 219 -9.77 -15.35 7.24
N ALA A 220 -10.49 -15.08 6.13
CA ALA A 220 -11.84 -15.60 5.88
C ALA A 220 -11.85 -17.08 5.40
N GLY A 221 -10.69 -17.70 5.22
CA GLY A 221 -10.53 -19.10 4.85
C GLY A 221 -10.58 -19.39 3.35
N VAL A 222 -10.51 -18.37 2.50
CA VAL A 222 -10.51 -18.52 1.04
C VAL A 222 -9.29 -19.30 0.57
N VAL A 223 -9.47 -20.17 -0.43
CA VAL A 223 -8.36 -20.89 -1.08
C VAL A 223 -7.93 -20.11 -2.31
N ILE A 224 -6.80 -19.39 -2.21
CA ILE A 224 -6.22 -18.63 -3.33
C ILE A 224 -5.51 -19.61 -4.29
N MET A 225 -6.16 -19.90 -5.41
CA MET A 225 -5.72 -20.80 -6.46
C MET A 225 -4.52 -20.29 -7.27
N GLY A 226 -4.18 -19.00 -7.18
CA GLY A 226 -3.02 -18.43 -7.88
C GLY A 226 -3.15 -16.94 -8.23
N LYS A 227 -2.18 -16.48 -9.02
CA LYS A 227 -2.11 -15.12 -9.58
C LYS A 227 -2.70 -15.11 -10.98
N LEU A 228 -3.51 -14.11 -11.30
CA LEU A 228 -4.26 -14.01 -12.55
C LEU A 228 -3.62 -13.00 -13.52
N ALA A 229 -3.73 -13.29 -14.82
CA ALA A 229 -3.21 -12.44 -15.88
C ALA A 229 -3.82 -11.03 -15.86
N MET A 230 -3.07 -10.05 -16.36
CA MET A 230 -3.52 -8.67 -16.48
C MET A 230 -2.91 -7.96 -17.69
N HIS A 231 -3.47 -6.82 -18.08
CA HIS A 231 -2.77 -5.89 -18.99
C HIS A 231 -1.53 -5.31 -18.29
N GLU A 232 -0.39 -5.22 -18.99
CA GLU A 232 0.89 -4.76 -18.41
C GLU A 232 0.74 -3.37 -17.73
N PHE A 233 1.07 -3.29 -16.44
CA PHE A 233 0.87 -2.14 -15.52
C PHE A 233 -0.54 -1.58 -15.43
N GLY A 234 -1.50 -2.28 -16.03
CA GLY A 234 -2.87 -1.84 -16.14
C GLY A 234 -3.10 -0.55 -16.91
N LEU A 235 -2.23 -0.24 -17.88
CA LEU A 235 -2.24 1.03 -18.62
C LEU A 235 -3.25 1.10 -19.77
N ASP A 236 -3.93 -0.01 -20.10
CA ASP A 236 -4.98 -0.02 -21.12
C ASP A 236 -6.13 -0.97 -20.74
N THR A 237 -7.22 -0.86 -21.49
CA THR A 237 -8.56 -1.39 -21.23
C THR A 237 -8.91 -2.62 -22.05
N THR A 238 -8.02 -3.07 -22.94
CA THR A 238 -8.25 -4.28 -23.75
C THR A 238 -8.01 -5.56 -22.95
N GLY A 239 -6.97 -5.59 -22.12
CA GLY A 239 -6.47 -6.83 -21.53
C GLY A 239 -5.40 -7.53 -22.37
N ASN A 240 -5.00 -6.94 -23.51
CA ASN A 240 -3.90 -7.43 -24.35
C ASN A 240 -2.58 -7.46 -23.55
N ASN A 241 -1.89 -8.59 -23.58
CA ASN A 241 -0.58 -8.75 -22.99
C ASN A 241 0.28 -9.66 -23.87
N PRO A 242 1.20 -9.09 -24.67
CA PRO A 242 2.09 -9.87 -25.54
C PRO A 242 3.19 -10.61 -24.77
N ASN A 243 3.50 -10.19 -23.54
CA ASN A 243 4.58 -10.75 -22.73
C ASN A 243 4.19 -12.08 -22.09
N GLN A 244 2.98 -12.13 -21.51
CA GLN A 244 2.50 -13.25 -20.70
C GLN A 244 1.37 -14.04 -21.37
N GLY A 245 0.86 -13.55 -22.50
CA GLY A 245 -0.30 -14.11 -23.17
C GLY A 245 -1.59 -13.37 -22.80
N THR A 246 -2.59 -13.49 -23.68
CA THR A 246 -3.83 -12.72 -23.57
C THR A 246 -5.04 -13.66 -23.49
N PRO A 247 -5.73 -13.75 -22.34
CA PRO A 247 -6.97 -14.50 -22.28
C PRO A 247 -8.00 -13.86 -23.22
N ARG A 248 -8.74 -14.71 -23.94
CA ARG A 248 -9.81 -14.28 -24.84
C ARG A 248 -11.13 -14.20 -24.11
N ASN A 249 -12.05 -13.37 -24.60
CA ASN A 249 -13.38 -13.26 -23.98
C ASN A 249 -14.09 -14.64 -23.96
N PRO A 250 -14.60 -15.09 -22.80
CA PRO A 250 -15.25 -16.39 -22.69
C PRO A 250 -16.48 -16.57 -23.60
N PHE A 251 -17.18 -15.49 -23.93
CA PHE A 251 -18.35 -15.55 -24.81
C PHE A 251 -17.98 -15.54 -26.30
N ASN A 252 -16.84 -14.94 -26.66
CA ASN A 252 -16.37 -14.87 -28.04
C ASN A 252 -14.84 -14.70 -28.11
N SER A 253 -14.14 -15.72 -28.61
CA SER A 253 -12.68 -15.70 -28.69
C SER A 253 -12.09 -14.65 -29.66
N GLY A 254 -12.93 -14.06 -30.52
CA GLY A 254 -12.60 -12.93 -31.40
C GLY A 254 -12.60 -11.57 -30.70
N TYR A 255 -12.92 -11.53 -29.40
CA TYR A 255 -12.91 -10.35 -28.55
C TYR A 255 -11.95 -10.49 -27.36
N TYR A 256 -11.45 -9.36 -26.86
CA TYR A 256 -10.75 -9.33 -25.58
C TYR A 256 -11.74 -9.40 -24.40
N THR A 257 -11.22 -9.84 -23.26
CA THR A 257 -11.95 -9.85 -21.98
C THR A 257 -12.23 -8.46 -21.43
N GLY A 258 -11.54 -7.43 -21.94
CA GLY A 258 -11.42 -6.14 -21.28
C GLY A 258 -10.26 -6.15 -20.29
N GLY A 259 -9.91 -4.97 -19.79
CA GLY A 259 -8.72 -4.78 -19.01
C GLY A 259 -8.81 -3.60 -18.05
N SER A 260 -7.88 -3.50 -17.11
CA SER A 260 -6.69 -4.35 -17.02
C SER A 260 -6.86 -5.68 -16.28
N SER A 261 -7.97 -5.91 -15.58
CA SER A 261 -8.24 -7.16 -14.84
C SER A 261 -8.75 -8.29 -15.76
N SER A 262 -7.98 -8.61 -16.81
CA SER A 262 -8.36 -9.57 -17.85
C SER A 262 -8.48 -11.00 -17.34
N GLY A 263 -7.51 -11.47 -16.53
CA GLY A 263 -7.52 -12.78 -15.88
C GLY A 263 -8.64 -12.93 -14.84
N PRO A 264 -8.83 -11.98 -13.89
CA PRO A 264 -9.95 -12.01 -12.93
C PRO A 264 -11.32 -12.20 -13.57
N ALA A 265 -11.67 -11.39 -14.57
CA ALA A 265 -12.96 -11.53 -15.22
C ALA A 265 -13.07 -12.82 -16.04
N TYR A 266 -11.99 -13.25 -16.70
CA TYR A 266 -11.94 -14.51 -17.43
C TYR A 266 -12.19 -15.71 -16.53
N ALA A 267 -11.49 -15.79 -15.39
CA ALA A 267 -11.55 -16.93 -14.48
C ALA A 267 -12.94 -17.07 -13.84
N VAL A 268 -13.55 -15.94 -13.46
CA VAL A 268 -14.92 -15.92 -12.91
C VAL A 268 -15.96 -16.28 -13.98
N SER A 269 -15.87 -15.65 -15.15
CA SER A 269 -16.83 -15.85 -16.24
C SER A 269 -16.80 -17.29 -16.80
N SER A 270 -15.62 -17.89 -16.89
CA SER A 270 -15.42 -19.26 -17.37
C SER A 270 -15.81 -20.33 -16.35
N GLY A 271 -16.31 -19.98 -15.15
CA GLY A 271 -16.76 -20.95 -14.15
C GLY A 271 -15.64 -21.66 -13.38
N LEU A 272 -14.40 -21.18 -13.48
CA LEU A 272 -13.26 -21.78 -12.76
C LEU A 272 -13.29 -21.46 -11.27
N ILE A 273 -13.69 -20.23 -10.93
CA ILE A 273 -13.78 -19.70 -9.55
C ILE A 273 -14.99 -18.77 -9.43
N PRO A 274 -15.68 -18.69 -8.28
CA PRO A 274 -16.80 -17.76 -8.05
C PRO A 274 -16.37 -16.31 -7.80
N LEU A 275 -15.12 -16.08 -7.41
CA LEU A 275 -14.63 -14.82 -6.88
C LEU A 275 -13.16 -14.59 -7.27
N ALA A 276 -12.83 -13.36 -7.63
CA ALA A 276 -11.46 -12.90 -7.81
C ALA A 276 -11.27 -11.45 -7.31
N LEU A 277 -10.04 -11.07 -7.02
CA LEU A 277 -9.67 -9.67 -6.79
C LEU A 277 -9.05 -9.05 -8.04
N GLY A 278 -9.42 -7.79 -8.32
CA GLY A 278 -8.87 -6.97 -9.41
C GLY A 278 -8.58 -5.55 -8.96
N SER A 279 -8.12 -4.69 -9.87
CA SER A 279 -7.86 -3.27 -9.57
C SER A 279 -8.50 -2.38 -10.63
N ASP A 280 -8.83 -1.14 -10.29
CA ASP A 280 -9.60 -0.20 -11.11
C ASP A 280 -9.05 1.22 -10.99
N GLY A 281 -8.30 1.67 -12.01
CA GLY A 281 -7.80 3.05 -12.16
C GLY A 281 -8.49 3.87 -13.25
N GLY A 282 -9.17 3.20 -14.18
CA GLY A 282 -9.95 3.79 -15.28
C GLY A 282 -11.07 2.86 -15.74
N GLY A 283 -11.62 2.04 -14.84
CA GLY A 283 -12.60 0.99 -15.17
C GLY A 283 -12.04 -0.42 -15.14
N SER A 284 -10.82 -0.67 -14.68
CA SER A 284 -10.17 -1.98 -14.81
C SER A 284 -10.81 -3.14 -14.03
N ILE A 285 -11.80 -2.91 -13.15
CA ILE A 285 -12.71 -3.94 -12.62
C ILE A 285 -14.00 -3.96 -13.44
N ARG A 286 -14.54 -2.77 -13.73
CA ARG A 286 -15.88 -2.60 -14.31
C ARG A 286 -15.95 -2.93 -15.81
N ILE A 287 -14.99 -2.50 -16.61
CA ILE A 287 -14.88 -2.81 -18.05
C ILE A 287 -14.83 -4.32 -18.29
N PRO A 288 -13.87 -5.07 -17.70
CA PRO A 288 -13.86 -6.51 -17.89
C PRO A 288 -15.06 -7.19 -17.21
N GLY A 289 -15.62 -6.61 -16.15
CA GLY A 289 -16.91 -7.02 -15.58
C GLY A 289 -18.05 -7.00 -16.59
N SER A 290 -18.19 -5.87 -17.29
CA SER A 290 -19.14 -5.68 -18.40
C SER A 290 -18.89 -6.69 -19.51
N PHE A 291 -17.68 -6.74 -20.07
CA PHE A 291 -17.36 -7.54 -21.25
C PHE A 291 -17.37 -9.05 -20.99
N CYS A 292 -17.23 -9.51 -19.74
CA CYS A 292 -17.25 -10.92 -19.40
C CYS A 292 -18.52 -11.35 -18.63
N SER A 293 -19.55 -10.49 -18.53
CA SER A 293 -20.80 -10.80 -17.84
C SER A 293 -20.62 -11.21 -16.36
N VAL A 294 -19.74 -10.52 -15.63
CA VAL A 294 -19.49 -10.72 -14.19
C VAL A 294 -19.74 -9.44 -13.41
N PHE A 295 -20.03 -9.58 -12.11
CA PHE A 295 -20.24 -8.45 -11.23
C PHE A 295 -18.89 -7.90 -10.75
N GLY A 296 -18.77 -6.59 -10.61
CA GLY A 296 -17.54 -5.96 -10.17
C GLY A 296 -17.81 -4.71 -9.34
N LEU A 297 -17.15 -4.61 -8.19
CA LEU A 297 -17.25 -3.46 -7.29
C LEU A 297 -15.93 -2.70 -7.29
N LYS A 298 -16.02 -1.40 -7.59
CA LYS A 298 -14.98 -0.39 -7.45
C LYS A 298 -15.26 0.36 -6.14
N PRO A 299 -14.53 0.11 -5.04
CA PRO A 299 -14.81 0.78 -3.76
C PRO A 299 -14.43 2.26 -3.78
N THR A 300 -14.83 2.99 -2.74
CA THR A 300 -14.42 4.39 -2.53
C THR A 300 -12.90 4.48 -2.55
N HIS A 301 -12.34 5.57 -3.10
CA HIS A 301 -10.89 5.73 -3.14
C HIS A 301 -10.28 5.70 -1.73
N ASN A 302 -9.16 4.99 -1.59
CA ASN A 302 -8.49 4.66 -0.32
C ASN A 302 -9.32 3.87 0.71
N ARG A 303 -10.53 3.40 0.38
CA ARG A 303 -11.33 2.49 1.22
C ARG A 303 -10.57 1.23 1.58
N LEU A 304 -9.98 0.62 0.56
CA LEU A 304 -9.20 -0.60 0.65
C LEU A 304 -7.73 -0.23 0.50
N ALA A 305 -6.93 -0.64 1.47
CA ALA A 305 -5.49 -0.36 1.47
C ALA A 305 -4.74 -1.42 0.66
N SER A 306 -3.83 -0.96 -0.21
CA SER A 306 -2.87 -1.83 -0.91
C SER A 306 -1.70 -2.24 -0.02
N TRP A 307 -1.39 -1.43 1.00
CA TRP A 307 -0.32 -1.67 1.97
C TRP A 307 -0.41 -3.09 2.59
N PRO A 308 0.71 -3.79 2.82
CA PRO A 308 2.10 -3.42 2.54
C PRO A 308 2.48 -3.40 1.06
N GLY A 309 1.61 -3.88 0.16
CA GLY A 309 1.85 -3.85 -1.27
C GLY A 309 1.80 -2.44 -1.88
N ALA A 310 2.39 -2.31 -3.07
CA ALA A 310 2.54 -1.04 -3.75
C ALA A 310 1.22 -0.52 -4.33
N ASN A 311 1.00 0.80 -4.22
CA ASN A 311 -0.09 1.47 -4.94
C ASN A 311 0.44 2.02 -6.27
N HIS A 312 0.06 1.37 -7.37
CA HIS A 312 0.57 1.69 -8.71
C HIS A 312 -0.14 2.86 -9.42
N SER A 313 -1.12 3.52 -8.81
CA SER A 313 -1.66 4.81 -9.27
C SER A 313 -2.42 5.49 -8.12
N PRO A 314 -1.71 6.25 -7.27
CA PRO A 314 -2.24 6.66 -5.98
C PRO A 314 -3.39 7.66 -6.05
N THR A 315 -3.62 8.34 -7.19
CA THR A 315 -4.70 9.35 -7.28
C THR A 315 -5.96 8.87 -8.00
N CYS A 316 -5.95 7.67 -8.60
CA CYS A 316 -7.07 7.16 -9.41
C CYS A 316 -7.40 5.68 -9.16
N ALA A 317 -6.41 4.85 -8.84
CA ALA A 317 -6.59 3.41 -8.69
C ALA A 317 -7.16 3.02 -7.32
N VAL A 318 -7.93 1.95 -7.34
CA VAL A 318 -8.38 1.21 -6.16
C VAL A 318 -8.29 -0.28 -6.42
N GLN A 319 -8.33 -1.07 -5.35
CA GLN A 319 -8.51 -2.51 -5.39
C GLN A 319 -9.97 -2.87 -5.10
N GLY A 320 -10.45 -4.01 -5.59
CA GLY A 320 -11.84 -4.44 -5.38
C GLY A 320 -12.16 -5.83 -5.96
N PRO A 321 -13.32 -6.40 -5.58
CA PRO A 321 -13.70 -7.75 -6.00
C PRO A 321 -14.44 -7.80 -7.34
N LEU A 322 -14.27 -8.91 -8.04
CA LEU A 322 -15.14 -9.38 -9.12
C LEU A 322 -15.75 -10.72 -8.71
N ALA A 323 -17.04 -10.92 -8.92
CA ALA A 323 -17.69 -12.16 -8.55
C ALA A 323 -18.77 -12.57 -9.55
N VAL A 324 -19.15 -13.84 -9.46
CA VAL A 324 -20.10 -14.45 -10.38
C VAL A 324 -21.55 -14.04 -10.12
N ASP A 325 -21.85 -13.61 -8.90
CA ASP A 325 -23.15 -13.13 -8.42
C ASP A 325 -22.98 -12.09 -7.30
N MET A 326 -24.09 -11.46 -6.89
CA MET A 326 -24.05 -10.45 -5.82
C MET A 326 -23.80 -11.04 -4.45
N GLN A 327 -24.24 -12.27 -4.20
CA GLN A 327 -24.01 -12.93 -2.92
C GLN A 327 -22.51 -13.13 -2.66
N SER A 328 -21.77 -13.61 -3.66
CA SER A 328 -20.32 -13.80 -3.59
C SER A 328 -19.57 -12.47 -3.56
N LEU A 329 -20.03 -11.47 -4.34
CA LEU A 329 -19.43 -10.13 -4.36
C LEU A 329 -19.54 -9.45 -3.00
N ALA A 330 -20.73 -9.52 -2.39
CA ALA A 330 -21.01 -8.90 -1.11
C ALA A 330 -20.24 -9.59 0.02
N ALA A 331 -20.18 -10.94 0.03
CA ALA A 331 -19.37 -11.70 0.98
C ALA A 331 -17.87 -11.36 0.87
N ALA A 332 -17.36 -11.21 -0.35
CA ALA A 332 -15.97 -10.81 -0.59
C ALA A 332 -15.70 -9.39 -0.10
N TYR A 333 -16.58 -8.44 -0.42
CA TYR A 333 -16.44 -7.07 0.06
C TYR A 333 -16.46 -7.01 1.58
N GLU A 334 -17.40 -7.69 2.24
CA GLU A 334 -17.49 -7.75 3.69
C GLU A 334 -16.19 -8.28 4.33
N ALA A 335 -15.59 -9.31 3.75
CA ALA A 335 -14.32 -9.85 4.23
C ALA A 335 -13.17 -8.82 4.13
N ILE A 336 -13.09 -8.07 3.03
CA ILE A 336 -11.97 -7.16 2.74
C ILE A 336 -12.19 -5.71 3.18
N ALA A 337 -13.42 -5.32 3.54
CA ALA A 337 -13.82 -3.93 3.78
C ALA A 337 -13.21 -3.29 5.04
N GLU A 338 -12.66 -4.11 5.96
CA GLU A 338 -12.03 -3.58 7.17
C GLU A 338 -10.80 -2.74 6.79
N PRO A 339 -10.79 -1.42 7.10
CA PRO A 339 -9.67 -0.57 6.76
C PRO A 339 -8.38 -1.04 7.42
N HIS A 340 -7.25 -0.89 6.74
CA HIS A 340 -5.96 -1.13 7.39
C HIS A 340 -5.75 -0.12 8.53
N PRO A 341 -5.16 -0.51 9.69
CA PRO A 341 -5.02 0.37 10.86
C PRO A 341 -4.23 1.66 10.63
N SER A 342 -3.41 1.73 9.57
CA SER A 342 -2.67 2.94 9.18
C SER A 342 -3.46 3.91 8.29
N THR A 343 -4.68 3.56 7.88
CA THR A 343 -5.50 4.41 7.01
C THR A 343 -6.21 5.49 7.82
N GLN A 344 -6.64 6.55 7.14
CA GLN A 344 -7.43 7.63 7.76
C GLN A 344 -8.91 7.26 7.95
N PHE A 345 -9.36 6.16 7.35
CA PHE A 345 -10.74 5.71 7.49
C PHE A 345 -10.97 5.16 8.90
N PRO A 346 -12.03 5.59 9.61
CA PRO A 346 -12.34 5.02 10.91
C PRO A 346 -12.75 3.55 10.75
N PRO A 347 -12.70 2.72 11.81
CA PRO A 347 -13.17 1.34 11.77
C PRO A 347 -14.57 1.24 11.17
N LEU A 348 -14.85 0.15 10.45
CA LEU A 348 -16.10 0.02 9.70
C LEU A 348 -17.35 0.22 10.58
N ALA A 349 -17.29 -0.26 11.83
CA ALA A 349 -18.35 -0.13 12.83
C ALA A 349 -18.66 1.32 13.26
N LEU A 350 -17.74 2.26 13.04
CA LEU A 350 -17.89 3.68 13.40
C LEU A 350 -18.13 4.58 12.18
N GLN A 351 -18.20 3.99 10.98
CA GLN A 351 -18.42 4.76 9.77
C GLN A 351 -19.92 5.00 9.53
N PRO A 352 -20.34 6.24 9.25
CA PRO A 352 -21.68 6.50 8.76
C PRO A 352 -21.90 5.83 7.40
N SER A 353 -23.07 5.24 7.20
CA SER A 353 -23.55 4.88 5.85
C SER A 353 -24.48 6.00 5.36
N PRO A 354 -24.30 6.47 4.11
CA PRO A 354 -25.27 7.35 3.46
C PRO A 354 -26.67 6.71 3.41
N PRO A 355 -27.75 7.52 3.31
CA PRO A 355 -29.09 6.98 3.17
C PRO A 355 -29.18 6.04 1.96
N VAL A 356 -29.72 4.83 2.16
CA VAL A 356 -30.05 3.95 1.04
C VAL A 356 -31.40 4.41 0.50
N THR A 357 -31.38 5.07 -0.66
CA THR A 357 -32.61 5.48 -1.36
C THR A 357 -32.73 4.77 -2.70
N LYS A 358 -33.96 4.67 -3.20
CA LYS A 358 -34.22 4.09 -4.52
C LYS A 358 -34.35 5.19 -5.59
N VAL A 359 -33.35 6.06 -5.66
CA VAL A 359 -33.31 7.17 -6.62
C VAL A 359 -32.18 6.96 -7.64
N LEU A 360 -32.52 6.97 -8.93
CA LEU A 360 -31.60 6.80 -10.04
C LEU A 360 -31.42 8.13 -10.77
N GLY A 361 -30.22 8.68 -10.72
CA GLY A 361 -29.83 9.88 -11.47
C GLY A 361 -29.48 9.52 -12.91
N ILE A 362 -30.23 10.06 -13.86
CA ILE A 362 -30.07 9.82 -15.30
C ILE A 362 -29.57 11.09 -15.98
N PHE A 363 -28.40 10.99 -16.63
CA PHE A 363 -27.90 12.02 -17.54
C PHE A 363 -28.03 11.56 -19.00
N ASP A 364 -29.20 11.78 -19.58
CA ASP A 364 -29.55 11.22 -20.91
C ASP A 364 -28.58 11.60 -22.02
N ALA A 365 -28.10 12.84 -22.05
CA ALA A 365 -27.16 13.29 -23.08
C ALA A 365 -25.83 12.52 -23.03
N TRP A 366 -25.39 12.12 -21.83
CA TRP A 366 -24.19 11.32 -21.68
C TRP A 366 -24.43 9.87 -22.09
N ILE A 367 -25.50 9.24 -21.60
CA ILE A 367 -25.89 7.85 -21.96
C ILE A 367 -26.05 7.67 -23.47
N SER A 368 -26.52 8.70 -24.16
CA SER A 368 -26.76 8.68 -25.61
C SER A 368 -25.48 8.54 -26.45
N ARG A 369 -24.30 8.60 -25.84
CA ARG A 369 -23.01 8.37 -26.50
C ARG A 369 -22.66 6.89 -26.66
N ALA A 370 -23.37 5.99 -25.98
CA ALA A 370 -23.21 4.56 -26.18
C ALA A 370 -23.80 4.12 -27.52
N THR A 371 -23.40 2.95 -28.04
CA THR A 371 -24.05 2.37 -29.21
C THR A 371 -25.54 2.09 -28.94
N PRO A 372 -26.41 2.13 -29.96
CA PRO A 372 -27.85 1.99 -29.75
C PRO A 372 -28.29 0.73 -28.98
N SER A 373 -27.64 -0.41 -29.20
CA SER A 373 -27.93 -1.65 -28.47
C SER A 373 -27.52 -1.60 -27.00
N VAL A 374 -26.37 -0.99 -26.70
CA VAL A 374 -25.94 -0.74 -25.31
C VAL A 374 -26.94 0.16 -24.59
N GLN A 375 -27.39 1.24 -25.26
CA GLN A 375 -28.44 2.11 -24.71
C GLN A 375 -29.73 1.33 -24.43
N SER A 376 -30.18 0.52 -25.39
CA SER A 376 -31.41 -0.29 -25.28
C SER A 376 -31.37 -1.24 -24.08
N LEU A 377 -30.28 -2.02 -23.95
CA LEU A 377 -30.10 -2.96 -22.84
C LEU A 377 -30.09 -2.28 -21.48
N VAL A 378 -29.34 -1.18 -21.35
CA VAL A 378 -29.23 -0.44 -20.08
C VAL A 378 -30.56 0.20 -19.70
N ARG A 379 -31.25 0.85 -20.65
CA ARG A 379 -32.57 1.44 -20.40
C ARG A 379 -33.60 0.38 -20.01
N GLY A 380 -33.61 -0.78 -20.68
CA GLY A 380 -34.49 -1.89 -20.34
C GLY A 380 -34.28 -2.42 -18.91
N LEU A 381 -33.02 -2.55 -18.45
CA LEU A 381 -32.75 -2.96 -17.07
C LEU A 381 -33.14 -1.87 -16.05
N VAL A 382 -32.92 -0.59 -16.36
CA VAL A 382 -33.37 0.55 -15.53
C VAL A 382 -34.89 0.56 -15.39
N GLU A 383 -35.62 0.35 -16.48
CA GLU A 383 -37.09 0.25 -16.47
C GLU A 383 -37.57 -0.94 -15.63
N SER A 384 -36.91 -2.10 -15.75
CA SER A 384 -37.19 -3.29 -14.93
C SER A 384 -36.96 -3.01 -13.44
N LEU A 385 -35.88 -2.32 -13.09
CA LEU A 385 -35.58 -1.88 -11.72
C LEU A 385 -36.64 -0.92 -11.18
N ALA A 386 -37.04 0.07 -11.96
CA ALA A 386 -38.10 1.00 -11.59
C ALA A 386 -39.42 0.28 -11.34
N ALA A 387 -39.81 -0.62 -12.26
CA ALA A 387 -41.08 -1.33 -12.21
C ALA A 387 -41.14 -2.39 -11.08
N LYS A 388 -40.08 -3.18 -10.89
CA LYS A 388 -40.08 -4.33 -9.97
C LYS A 388 -39.58 -3.97 -8.57
N HIS A 389 -38.66 -3.02 -8.46
CA HIS A 389 -38.01 -2.67 -7.19
C HIS A 389 -38.35 -1.25 -6.71
N GLY A 390 -39.15 -0.47 -7.45
CA GLY A 390 -39.67 0.83 -7.00
C GLY A 390 -38.65 1.97 -7.06
N TYR A 391 -37.70 1.89 -8.00
CA TYR A 391 -36.75 2.98 -8.23
C TYR A 391 -37.41 4.17 -8.92
N THR A 392 -37.11 5.38 -8.45
CA THR A 392 -37.54 6.66 -9.04
C THR A 392 -36.41 7.24 -9.86
N LEU A 393 -36.69 7.66 -11.09
CA LEU A 393 -35.72 8.29 -11.98
C LEU A 393 -35.76 9.80 -11.79
N VAL A 394 -34.59 10.42 -11.66
CA VAL A 394 -34.42 11.88 -11.64
C VAL A 394 -33.42 12.29 -12.72
N SER A 395 -33.72 13.38 -13.43
CA SER A 395 -32.79 13.91 -14.42
C SER A 395 -31.68 14.69 -13.72
N ILE A 396 -30.43 14.39 -14.09
CA ILE A 396 -29.24 15.10 -13.61
C ILE A 396 -28.37 15.53 -14.80
N GLU A 397 -27.49 16.48 -14.54
CA GLU A 397 -26.47 16.93 -15.48
C GLU A 397 -25.11 16.89 -14.79
N ILE A 398 -24.06 16.56 -15.53
CA ILE A 398 -22.67 16.58 -15.08
C ILE A 398 -21.89 17.51 -16.01
N PRO A 399 -21.21 18.54 -15.50
CA PRO A 399 -20.51 19.51 -16.34
C PRO A 399 -19.21 18.92 -16.92
N PHE A 400 -18.89 19.31 -18.16
CA PHE A 400 -17.62 19.00 -18.84
C PHE A 400 -17.15 17.52 -18.80
N PRO A 401 -17.99 16.52 -19.08
CA PRO A 401 -17.57 15.13 -18.92
C PRO A 401 -16.60 14.66 -20.01
N ALA A 402 -16.62 15.26 -21.21
CA ALA A 402 -15.58 15.00 -22.22
C ALA A 402 -14.21 15.50 -21.74
N GLU A 403 -14.13 16.73 -21.24
CA GLU A 403 -12.91 17.26 -20.63
C GLU A 403 -12.54 16.52 -19.33
N GLY A 404 -13.53 16.07 -18.55
CA GLY A 404 -13.33 15.26 -17.36
C GLY A 404 -12.68 13.91 -17.68
N GLN A 405 -13.10 13.27 -18.76
CA GLN A 405 -12.46 12.07 -19.29
C GLN A 405 -11.01 12.35 -19.71
N MET A 406 -10.75 13.46 -20.40
CA MET A 406 -9.38 13.84 -20.78
C MET A 406 -8.52 14.15 -19.54
N ALA A 407 -9.08 14.83 -18.55
CA ALA A 407 -8.42 15.13 -17.29
C ALA A 407 -8.07 13.85 -16.51
N HIS A 408 -8.97 12.86 -16.50
CA HIS A 408 -8.70 11.53 -15.94
C HIS A 408 -7.56 10.83 -16.68
N ALA A 409 -7.68 10.67 -18.01
CA ALA A 409 -6.70 9.97 -18.83
C ALA A 409 -5.30 10.63 -18.73
N LEU A 410 -5.24 11.95 -18.77
CA LEU A 410 -4.02 12.72 -18.52
C LEU A 410 -3.46 12.43 -17.13
N THR A 411 -4.29 12.49 -16.09
CA THR A 411 -3.85 12.29 -14.70
C THR A 411 -3.31 10.88 -14.47
N VAL A 412 -4.01 9.84 -14.90
CA VAL A 412 -3.59 8.45 -14.68
C VAL A 412 -2.31 8.11 -15.45
N LEU A 413 -2.13 8.63 -16.67
CA LEU A 413 -0.90 8.43 -17.44
C LEU A 413 0.29 9.19 -16.85
N THR A 414 0.06 10.39 -16.32
CA THR A 414 1.09 11.16 -15.61
C THR A 414 1.49 10.46 -14.31
N ASP A 415 0.54 9.98 -13.51
CA ASP A 415 0.83 9.16 -12.30
C ASP A 415 1.68 7.93 -12.65
N ALA A 416 1.26 7.15 -13.66
CA ALA A 416 2.00 5.98 -14.11
C ALA A 416 3.42 6.31 -14.57
N SER A 417 3.62 7.49 -15.18
CA SER A 417 4.93 7.95 -15.64
C SER A 417 5.88 8.29 -14.49
N THR A 418 5.36 8.63 -13.30
CA THR A 418 6.19 8.85 -12.10
C THR A 418 6.70 7.53 -11.51
N LEU A 419 5.93 6.45 -11.65
CA LEU A 419 6.28 5.13 -11.13
C LEU A 419 7.18 4.36 -12.10
N LEU A 420 6.97 4.53 -13.41
CA LEU A 420 7.66 3.79 -14.47
C LEU A 420 8.66 4.66 -15.21
N TYR A 421 9.64 5.19 -14.49
CA TYR A 421 10.66 6.08 -15.06
C TYR A 421 11.56 5.36 -16.09
N ASP A 422 11.89 4.09 -15.89
CA ASP A 422 12.59 3.23 -16.86
C ASP A 422 11.60 2.43 -17.72
N THR A 423 11.53 2.75 -19.01
CA THR A 423 10.67 2.04 -19.98
C THR A 423 11.33 0.83 -20.64
N LYS A 424 12.57 0.49 -20.29
CA LYS A 424 13.25 -0.68 -20.85
C LYS A 424 12.46 -1.94 -20.51
N GLY A 425 12.28 -2.83 -21.49
CA GLY A 425 11.52 -4.07 -21.31
C GLY A 425 9.99 -3.95 -21.32
N LEU A 426 9.43 -2.73 -21.37
CA LEU A 426 7.98 -2.55 -21.50
C LEU A 426 7.49 -2.82 -22.92
N THR A 427 6.20 -3.18 -23.05
CA THR A 427 5.54 -3.32 -24.34
C THR A 427 5.57 -2.01 -25.14
N PRO A 428 5.61 -2.08 -26.48
CA PRO A 428 5.55 -0.90 -27.35
C PRO A 428 4.33 0.00 -27.08
N ALA A 429 3.16 -0.60 -26.81
CA ALA A 429 1.94 0.15 -26.48
C ALA A 429 2.11 0.98 -25.21
N ASN A 430 2.63 0.38 -24.13
CA ASN A 430 2.87 1.09 -22.87
C ASN A 430 3.93 2.19 -22.99
N LYS A 431 4.96 2.00 -23.83
CA LYS A 431 5.95 3.05 -24.10
C LYS A 431 5.31 4.29 -24.71
N ILE A 432 4.34 4.13 -25.62
CA ILE A 432 3.60 5.24 -26.21
C ILE A 432 2.76 5.95 -25.14
N LEU A 433 1.99 5.20 -24.35
CA LEU A 433 1.14 5.76 -23.28
C LEU A 433 1.95 6.51 -22.22
N LEU A 434 3.07 5.95 -21.76
CA LEU A 434 3.96 6.61 -20.81
C LEU A 434 4.73 7.78 -21.43
N ALA A 435 4.91 7.82 -22.76
CA ALA A 435 5.46 8.99 -23.43
C ALA A 435 4.44 10.15 -23.41
N LEU A 436 3.15 9.87 -23.61
CA LEU A 436 2.09 10.87 -23.47
C LEU A 436 2.04 11.43 -22.05
N GLY A 437 2.04 10.57 -21.03
CA GLY A 437 2.04 10.99 -19.63
C GLY A 437 3.21 11.89 -19.23
N ARG A 438 4.41 11.62 -19.78
CA ARG A 438 5.62 12.45 -19.58
C ARG A 438 5.61 13.78 -20.33
N THR A 439 4.83 13.88 -21.40
CA THR A 439 4.73 15.11 -22.21
C THR A 439 3.71 16.09 -21.65
N THR A 440 2.85 15.65 -20.74
CA THR A 440 1.87 16.51 -20.06
C THR A 440 2.53 17.70 -19.36
N PRO A 441 2.23 18.95 -19.77
CA PRO A 441 2.71 20.12 -19.06
C PRO A 441 2.08 20.22 -17.67
N SER A 442 2.87 20.68 -16.69
CA SER A 442 2.38 20.89 -15.31
C SER A 442 1.15 21.80 -15.25
N THR A 443 1.06 22.80 -16.14
CA THR A 443 -0.12 23.69 -16.22
C THR A 443 -1.40 22.97 -16.67
N ASP A 444 -1.31 21.98 -17.54
CA ASP A 444 -2.47 21.19 -17.97
C ASP A 444 -2.85 20.15 -16.89
N TYR A 445 -1.86 19.57 -16.21
CA TYR A 445 -2.11 18.74 -15.02
C TYR A 445 -2.82 19.54 -13.90
N LEU A 446 -2.40 20.78 -13.64
CA LEU A 446 -3.08 21.67 -12.70
C LEU A 446 -4.52 21.96 -13.11
N LEU A 447 -4.79 22.18 -14.40
CA LEU A 447 -6.17 22.36 -14.90
C LEU A 447 -7.01 21.09 -14.68
N ALA A 448 -6.44 19.90 -14.90
CA ALA A 448 -7.11 18.64 -14.60
C ALA A 448 -7.50 18.56 -13.11
N GLN A 449 -6.58 18.89 -12.20
CA GLN A 449 -6.87 18.83 -10.76
C GLN A 449 -7.88 19.90 -10.30
N LYS A 450 -7.92 21.07 -10.95
CA LYS A 450 -8.97 22.08 -10.74
C LYS A 450 -10.34 21.56 -11.19
N LEU A 451 -10.39 20.92 -12.36
CA LEU A 451 -11.62 20.28 -12.86
C LEU A 451 -12.09 19.16 -11.92
N ARG A 452 -11.16 18.36 -11.37
CA ARG A 452 -11.49 17.36 -10.34
C ARG A 452 -12.19 18.00 -9.15
N GLY A 453 -11.60 19.05 -8.59
CA GLY A 453 -12.17 19.78 -7.45
C GLY A 453 -13.59 20.29 -7.73
N MET A 454 -13.81 20.88 -8.91
CA MET A 454 -15.12 21.38 -9.33
C MET A 454 -16.14 20.24 -9.49
N LEU A 455 -15.77 19.14 -10.18
CA LEU A 455 -16.65 17.98 -10.36
C LEU A 455 -17.06 17.36 -9.01
N MET A 456 -16.12 17.22 -8.08
CA MET A 456 -16.41 16.72 -6.75
C MET A 456 -17.40 17.61 -5.98
N GLN A 457 -17.28 18.93 -6.10
CA GLN A 457 -18.24 19.87 -5.50
C GLN A 457 -19.63 19.77 -6.15
N HIS A 458 -19.69 19.66 -7.48
CA HIS A 458 -20.94 19.49 -8.22
C HIS A 458 -21.66 18.19 -7.83
N LEU A 459 -20.91 17.09 -7.75
CA LEU A 459 -21.43 15.80 -7.30
C LEU A 459 -21.96 15.86 -5.86
N SER A 460 -21.24 16.53 -4.95
CA SER A 460 -21.73 16.79 -3.59
C SER A 460 -23.03 17.60 -3.59
N TYR A 461 -23.18 18.58 -4.48
CA TYR A 461 -24.44 19.32 -4.65
C TYR A 461 -25.58 18.40 -5.13
N LEU A 462 -25.31 17.50 -6.08
CA LEU A 462 -26.31 16.53 -6.56
C LEU A 462 -26.78 15.61 -5.43
N TRP A 463 -25.88 15.07 -4.59
CA TRP A 463 -26.30 14.23 -3.45
C TRP A 463 -26.96 15.01 -2.32
N LYS A 464 -26.65 16.30 -2.14
CA LYS A 464 -27.45 17.17 -1.25
C LYS A 464 -28.88 17.37 -1.77
N THR A 465 -29.04 17.43 -3.10
CA THR A 465 -30.34 17.62 -3.75
C THR A 465 -31.15 16.32 -3.78
N TYR A 466 -30.48 15.20 -4.04
CA TYR A 466 -31.03 13.85 -4.11
C TYR A 466 -30.23 12.91 -3.18
N PRO A 467 -30.48 12.93 -1.86
CA PRO A 467 -29.74 12.10 -0.91
C PRO A 467 -29.82 10.62 -1.26
N GLY A 468 -28.67 9.93 -1.25
CA GLY A 468 -28.60 8.50 -1.55
C GLY A 468 -28.86 8.12 -3.01
N MET A 469 -28.88 9.09 -3.94
CA MET A 469 -29.02 8.84 -5.37
C MET A 469 -27.84 8.03 -5.91
N LEU A 470 -28.14 7.10 -6.81
CA LEU A 470 -27.15 6.40 -7.63
C LEU A 470 -27.16 6.97 -9.04
N ILE A 471 -25.99 7.38 -9.55
CA ILE A 471 -25.82 7.82 -10.94
C ILE A 471 -25.75 6.58 -11.83
N ILE A 472 -26.64 6.49 -12.82
CA ILE A 472 -26.71 5.33 -13.72
C ILE A 472 -26.16 5.66 -15.10
N THR A 473 -25.32 4.78 -15.62
CA THR A 473 -24.79 4.81 -16.98
C THR A 473 -24.65 3.38 -17.51
N PRO A 474 -24.46 3.19 -18.82
CA PRO A 474 -23.76 2.01 -19.31
C PRO A 474 -22.39 1.89 -18.63
N THR A 475 -21.87 0.67 -18.51
CA THR A 475 -20.49 0.52 -18.03
C THR A 475 -19.48 0.98 -19.09
N THR A 476 -19.76 0.74 -20.37
CA THR A 476 -18.92 1.14 -21.52
C THR A 476 -19.81 1.72 -22.62
N ALA A 477 -19.27 2.60 -23.48
CA ALA A 477 -20.04 3.10 -24.63
C ALA A 477 -20.16 2.07 -25.77
N CYS A 478 -19.17 1.20 -25.89
CA CYS A 478 -19.11 0.13 -26.89
C CYS A 478 -19.42 -1.25 -26.30
N ALA A 479 -19.75 -2.19 -27.20
CA ALA A 479 -19.94 -3.60 -26.87
C ALA A 479 -18.66 -4.39 -27.17
N GLY A 480 -17.87 -4.64 -26.13
CA GLY A 480 -16.64 -5.45 -26.21
C GLY A 480 -15.52 -4.86 -27.06
N ALA A 481 -14.33 -5.46 -26.94
CA ALA A 481 -13.13 -5.07 -27.69
C ALA A 481 -12.77 -6.12 -28.76
N PRO A 482 -13.10 -5.93 -30.04
CA PRO A 482 -12.78 -6.90 -31.09
C PRO A 482 -11.27 -6.94 -31.38
N ILE A 483 -10.73 -8.14 -31.63
CA ILE A 483 -9.32 -8.35 -31.99
C ILE A 483 -9.18 -8.26 -33.50
N ARG A 484 -8.92 -7.06 -34.01
CA ARG A 484 -8.95 -6.78 -35.45
C ARG A 484 -7.67 -7.21 -36.18
N GLY A 485 -6.51 -7.14 -35.53
CA GLY A 485 -5.21 -7.53 -36.13
C GLY A 485 -4.80 -8.99 -35.93
N GLY A 486 -5.72 -9.84 -35.45
CA GLY A 486 -5.50 -11.29 -35.31
C GLY A 486 -4.25 -11.67 -34.52
N LYS A 487 -3.46 -12.62 -35.05
CA LYS A 487 -2.21 -13.10 -34.40
C LYS A 487 -1.15 -12.01 -34.25
N SER A 488 -1.06 -11.06 -35.19
CA SER A 488 -0.06 -10.00 -35.12
C SER A 488 -0.33 -9.05 -33.96
N GLU A 489 -1.60 -8.67 -33.76
CA GLU A 489 -2.02 -7.83 -32.63
C GLU A 489 -1.75 -8.50 -31.28
N LEU A 490 -1.97 -9.81 -31.20
CA LEU A 490 -1.63 -10.59 -30.02
C LEU A 490 -0.14 -10.61 -29.69
N SER A 491 0.71 -10.77 -30.71
CA SER A 491 2.14 -10.96 -30.52
C SER A 491 2.91 -9.65 -30.27
N TYR A 492 2.39 -8.52 -30.74
CA TYR A 492 3.09 -7.23 -30.64
C TYR A 492 2.36 -6.19 -29.77
N GLY A 493 1.09 -6.43 -29.50
CA GLY A 493 0.20 -5.49 -28.83
C GLY A 493 -0.59 -4.60 -29.78
N VAL A 494 -1.41 -3.74 -29.18
CA VAL A 494 -2.24 -2.75 -29.84
C VAL A 494 -2.18 -1.44 -29.08
N ASN A 495 -2.15 -0.33 -29.80
CA ASN A 495 -2.44 0.99 -29.25
C ASN A 495 -3.59 1.58 -30.08
N ASP A 496 -4.77 1.67 -29.46
CA ASP A 496 -6.00 2.19 -30.06
C ASP A 496 -6.65 3.18 -29.09
N GLY A 497 -6.06 4.38 -29.00
CA GLY A 497 -6.47 5.38 -28.02
C GLY A 497 -7.94 5.80 -28.15
N ASN A 498 -8.50 5.78 -29.36
CA ASN A 498 -9.92 6.08 -29.58
C ASN A 498 -10.81 5.02 -28.92
N TYR A 499 -10.50 3.74 -29.15
CA TYR A 499 -11.22 2.64 -28.51
C TYR A 499 -11.04 2.64 -26.99
N THR A 500 -9.83 2.93 -26.49
CA THR A 500 -9.56 3.06 -25.05
C THR A 500 -10.46 4.14 -24.44
N LEU A 501 -10.56 5.32 -25.06
CA LEU A 501 -11.45 6.39 -24.61
C LEU A 501 -12.94 5.99 -24.74
N GLU A 502 -13.35 5.35 -25.82
CA GLU A 502 -14.73 4.87 -25.99
C GLU A 502 -15.13 3.87 -24.89
N SER A 503 -14.25 2.91 -24.56
CA SER A 503 -14.53 1.96 -23.48
C SER A 503 -14.53 2.62 -22.10
N MET A 504 -13.78 3.73 -21.93
CA MET A 504 -13.69 4.48 -20.68
C MET A 504 -14.77 5.56 -20.51
N GLU A 505 -15.63 5.79 -21.51
CA GLU A 505 -16.57 6.92 -21.61
C GLU A 505 -17.31 7.25 -20.31
N TYR A 506 -17.73 6.24 -19.55
CA TYR A 506 -18.51 6.41 -18.32
C TYR A 506 -17.71 6.14 -17.03
N VAL A 507 -16.76 5.20 -17.08
CA VAL A 507 -16.10 4.68 -15.87
C VAL A 507 -15.14 5.67 -15.23
N TRP A 508 -14.60 6.62 -16.00
CA TRP A 508 -13.58 7.58 -15.56
C TRP A 508 -14.02 8.42 -14.36
N LEU A 509 -15.31 8.79 -14.28
CA LEU A 509 -15.84 9.69 -13.25
C LEU A 509 -15.58 9.13 -11.85
N ALA A 510 -15.83 7.83 -11.66
CA ALA A 510 -15.67 7.19 -10.37
C ALA A 510 -14.20 7.06 -9.94
N ASN A 511 -13.26 6.91 -10.88
CA ASN A 511 -11.84 6.93 -10.56
C ASN A 511 -11.37 8.34 -10.26
N PHE A 512 -11.68 9.27 -11.16
CA PHE A 512 -11.20 10.63 -11.10
C PHE A 512 -11.70 11.39 -9.87
N CYS A 513 -12.95 11.15 -9.47
CA CYS A 513 -13.57 11.78 -8.29
C CYS A 513 -13.55 10.88 -7.05
N GLY A 514 -12.97 9.67 -7.12
CA GLY A 514 -12.83 8.77 -5.97
C GLY A 514 -14.11 8.11 -5.46
N LEU A 515 -15.16 8.07 -6.29
CA LEU A 515 -16.47 7.51 -5.97
C LEU A 515 -16.45 5.97 -6.00
N PRO A 516 -17.28 5.29 -5.20
CA PRO A 516 -17.56 3.88 -5.39
C PRO A 516 -18.51 3.65 -6.59
N ALA A 517 -18.36 2.53 -7.30
CA ALA A 517 -19.24 2.15 -8.40
C ALA A 517 -19.33 0.62 -8.54
N ILE A 518 -20.47 0.11 -8.98
CA ILE A 518 -20.71 -1.30 -9.26
C ILE A 518 -21.11 -1.50 -10.72
N THR A 519 -20.58 -2.54 -11.37
CA THR A 519 -21.07 -3.02 -12.66
C THR A 519 -21.86 -4.31 -12.47
N VAL A 520 -22.97 -4.44 -13.18
CA VAL A 520 -23.82 -5.64 -13.22
C VAL A 520 -24.09 -6.02 -14.68
N PRO A 521 -24.23 -7.32 -15.01
CA PRO A 521 -24.59 -7.74 -16.36
C PRO A 521 -25.97 -7.22 -16.78
N ALA A 522 -26.09 -6.69 -18.01
CA ALA A 522 -27.32 -6.10 -18.54
C ALA A 522 -27.85 -6.79 -19.81
N GLY A 523 -27.05 -7.63 -20.46
CA GLY A 523 -27.47 -8.40 -21.63
C GLY A 523 -26.34 -8.62 -22.62
N TYR A 524 -26.70 -8.84 -23.89
CA TYR A 524 -25.74 -9.17 -24.94
C TYR A 524 -26.02 -8.44 -26.25
N VAL A 525 -24.97 -8.26 -27.05
CA VAL A 525 -25.00 -7.63 -28.37
C VAL A 525 -24.47 -8.62 -29.41
N VAL A 526 -25.00 -8.56 -30.63
CA VAL A 526 -24.53 -9.37 -31.75
C VAL A 526 -23.12 -8.90 -32.15
N PRO A 527 -22.12 -9.80 -32.27
CA PRO A 527 -20.74 -9.40 -32.56
C PRO A 527 -20.58 -8.81 -33.97
N GLU A 528 -19.51 -8.05 -34.16
CA GLU A 528 -19.04 -7.55 -35.46
C GLU A 528 -18.84 -8.71 -36.44
N GLY A 529 -19.06 -8.43 -37.73
CA GLY A 529 -18.89 -9.41 -38.81
C GLY A 529 -20.10 -10.32 -39.06
N ARG A 530 -21.21 -10.15 -38.34
CA ARG A 530 -22.51 -10.78 -38.61
C ARG A 530 -23.48 -9.82 -39.31
N LYS A 531 -24.54 -10.36 -39.91
CA LYS A 531 -25.55 -9.58 -40.68
C LYS A 531 -26.29 -8.55 -39.82
N ASP A 532 -26.49 -8.90 -38.55
CA ASP A 532 -27.21 -8.19 -37.49
C ASP A 532 -26.24 -7.60 -36.45
N ALA A 533 -24.97 -7.40 -36.82
CA ALA A 533 -23.94 -6.88 -35.92
C ALA A 533 -24.37 -5.55 -35.28
N GLY A 534 -24.17 -5.44 -33.97
CA GLY A 534 -24.54 -4.25 -33.21
C GLY A 534 -25.99 -4.23 -32.73
N GLU A 535 -26.85 -5.18 -33.12
CA GLU A 535 -28.19 -5.35 -32.56
C GLU A 535 -28.15 -6.04 -31.19
N VAL A 536 -29.25 -5.95 -30.43
CA VAL A 536 -29.41 -6.72 -29.18
C VAL A 536 -29.45 -8.22 -29.52
N ALA A 537 -28.62 -9.00 -28.83
CA ALA A 537 -28.53 -10.44 -29.02
C ALA A 537 -29.38 -11.22 -28.02
N ASP A 538 -29.97 -12.31 -28.49
CA ASP A 538 -30.63 -13.30 -27.64
C ASP A 538 -29.59 -14.15 -26.89
N ARG A 539 -30.05 -14.90 -25.88
CA ARG A 539 -29.19 -15.80 -25.08
C ARG A 539 -28.56 -16.90 -25.91
N ASP A 540 -29.21 -17.31 -26.99
CA ASP A 540 -28.74 -18.39 -27.86
C ASP A 540 -27.88 -17.88 -29.03
N THR A 541 -27.70 -16.56 -29.17
CA THR A 541 -26.84 -15.98 -30.19
C THR A 541 -25.39 -16.44 -29.99
N GLU A 542 -24.84 -17.07 -31.02
CA GLU A 542 -23.46 -17.54 -31.04
C GLU A 542 -22.47 -16.36 -31.07
N GLY A 543 -21.46 -16.41 -30.19
CA GLY A 543 -20.44 -15.38 -30.11
C GLY A 543 -20.94 -14.02 -29.62
N LYS A 544 -22.12 -13.96 -29.00
CA LYS A 544 -22.69 -12.74 -28.43
C LYS A 544 -21.74 -12.05 -27.44
N ILE A 545 -21.80 -10.73 -27.37
CA ILE A 545 -20.88 -9.90 -26.59
C ILE A 545 -21.59 -9.32 -25.36
N PRO A 546 -21.12 -9.62 -24.14
CA PRO A 546 -21.74 -9.08 -22.93
C PRO A 546 -21.67 -7.56 -22.82
N VAL A 547 -22.71 -6.98 -22.20
CA VAL A 547 -22.82 -5.56 -21.84
C VAL A 547 -23.23 -5.43 -20.38
N GLY A 548 -22.67 -4.44 -19.69
CA GLY A 548 -22.97 -4.12 -18.30
C GLY A 548 -23.67 -2.78 -18.11
N LEU A 549 -24.45 -2.70 -17.03
CA LEU A 549 -24.99 -1.48 -16.45
C LEU A 549 -24.12 -1.10 -15.25
N MET A 550 -23.83 0.19 -15.09
CA MET A 550 -23.07 0.73 -13.97
C MET A 550 -23.96 1.63 -13.09
N ALA A 551 -23.84 1.47 -11.78
CA ALA A 551 -24.29 2.44 -10.80
C ALA A 551 -23.09 3.04 -10.05
N THR A 552 -23.05 4.36 -9.91
CA THR A 552 -22.04 5.09 -9.15
C THR A 552 -22.70 5.77 -7.95
N GLY A 553 -22.18 5.49 -6.76
CA GLY A 553 -22.71 6.02 -5.50
C GLY A 553 -21.92 7.21 -4.99
N GLU A 554 -22.42 7.83 -3.92
CA GLU A 554 -21.66 8.81 -3.13
C GLU A 554 -20.45 8.14 -2.45
N TRP A 555 -19.43 8.92 -2.09
CA TRP A 555 -18.33 8.41 -1.26
C TRP A 555 -18.86 7.65 -0.03
N CYS A 556 -18.25 6.50 0.25
CA CYS A 556 -18.61 5.62 1.36
C CYS A 556 -20.00 4.96 1.29
N SER A 557 -20.64 4.92 0.11
CA SER A 557 -21.97 4.31 -0.09
C SER A 557 -21.94 2.87 -0.64
N GLU A 558 -20.87 2.10 -0.40
CA GLU A 558 -20.76 0.73 -0.93
C GLU A 558 -21.96 -0.16 -0.54
N ASP A 559 -22.51 -0.01 0.67
CA ASP A 559 -23.71 -0.73 1.12
C ASP A 559 -24.92 -0.47 0.20
N ALA A 560 -25.11 0.77 -0.26
CA ALA A 560 -26.20 1.14 -1.16
C ALA A 560 -26.00 0.54 -2.56
N LEU A 561 -24.75 0.47 -3.03
CA LEU A 561 -24.40 -0.17 -4.29
C LEU A 561 -24.58 -1.69 -4.25
N LEU A 562 -24.27 -2.33 -3.12
CA LEU A 562 -24.53 -3.76 -2.92
C LEU A 562 -26.03 -4.05 -2.93
N GLN A 563 -26.85 -3.24 -2.23
CA GLN A 563 -28.31 -3.35 -2.28
C GLN A 563 -28.85 -3.18 -3.71
N PHE A 564 -28.39 -2.15 -4.42
CA PHE A 564 -28.73 -1.94 -5.83
C PHE A 564 -28.32 -3.14 -6.68
N GLY A 565 -27.13 -3.70 -6.45
CA GLY A 565 -26.65 -4.88 -7.16
C GLY A 565 -27.58 -6.07 -6.98
N PHE A 566 -28.05 -6.36 -5.76
CA PHE A 566 -29.02 -7.42 -5.51
C PHE A 566 -30.35 -7.18 -6.26
N ASP A 567 -30.87 -5.94 -6.23
CA ASP A 567 -32.07 -5.58 -6.97
C ASP A 567 -31.85 -5.75 -8.49
N ALA A 568 -30.68 -5.38 -9.01
CA ALA A 568 -30.35 -5.48 -10.44
C ALA A 568 -30.13 -6.92 -10.89
N GLU A 569 -29.47 -7.74 -10.07
CA GLU A 569 -29.34 -9.18 -10.31
C GLU A 569 -30.72 -9.85 -10.37
N ALA A 570 -31.62 -9.55 -9.43
CA ALA A 570 -32.98 -10.07 -9.43
C ALA A 570 -33.78 -9.57 -10.65
N ALA A 571 -33.68 -8.27 -10.98
CA ALA A 571 -34.37 -7.68 -12.11
C ALA A 571 -33.89 -8.22 -13.48
N GLY A 572 -32.61 -8.61 -13.56
CA GLY A 572 -31.92 -9.10 -14.76
C GLY A 572 -31.56 -10.59 -14.74
N GLN A 573 -32.09 -11.38 -13.80
CA GLN A 573 -31.69 -12.79 -13.60
C GLN A 573 -31.80 -13.64 -14.89
N ASP A 574 -32.81 -13.35 -15.71
CA ASP A 574 -33.11 -14.11 -16.93
C ASP A 574 -32.26 -13.66 -18.12
N LEU A 575 -31.53 -12.55 -17.99
CA LEU A 575 -30.68 -11.97 -19.03
C LEU A 575 -29.31 -12.65 -19.11
N ARG A 576 -28.88 -13.38 -18.09
CA ARG A 576 -27.53 -14.00 -18.04
C ARG A 576 -27.52 -15.44 -18.55
N CYS A 577 -26.43 -15.84 -19.18
CA CYS A 577 -26.15 -17.24 -19.53
C CYS A 577 -24.67 -17.57 -19.39
N LYS A 578 -24.35 -18.87 -19.35
CA LYS A 578 -22.99 -19.38 -19.30
C LYS A 578 -22.28 -19.16 -20.65
N PRO A 579 -20.98 -18.82 -20.66
CA PRO A 579 -20.20 -18.77 -21.91
C PRO A 579 -19.97 -20.18 -22.49
N PRO A 580 -19.65 -20.29 -23.80
CA PRO A 580 -19.34 -21.58 -24.43
C PRO A 580 -18.19 -22.36 -23.80
N ILE A 581 -17.24 -21.67 -23.18
CA ILE A 581 -16.07 -22.28 -22.50
C ILE A 581 -16.27 -22.45 -20.99
N TRP A 582 -17.51 -22.36 -20.50
CA TRP A 582 -17.82 -22.47 -19.08
C TRP A 582 -17.52 -23.85 -18.51
N GLU A 583 -16.93 -23.89 -17.32
CA GLU A 583 -16.48 -25.11 -16.65
C GLU A 583 -17.40 -25.54 -15.52
N ASP A 584 -17.84 -26.79 -15.59
CA ASP A 584 -18.56 -27.44 -14.50
C ASP A 584 -17.58 -28.02 -13.47
N VAL A 585 -16.92 -27.13 -12.71
CA VAL A 585 -15.92 -27.51 -11.71
C VAL A 585 -16.52 -28.42 -10.64
N ILE A 586 -17.77 -28.21 -10.24
CA ILE A 586 -18.43 -29.05 -9.22
C ILE A 586 -18.65 -30.46 -9.74
N SER A 587 -19.15 -30.64 -10.97
CA SER A 587 -19.31 -31.98 -11.55
C SER A 587 -17.96 -32.67 -11.67
N ARG A 588 -16.93 -31.96 -12.16
CA ARG A 588 -15.57 -32.48 -12.26
C ARG A 588 -15.02 -32.92 -10.89
N ALA A 589 -15.22 -32.10 -9.85
CA ALA A 589 -14.80 -32.43 -8.49
C ALA A 589 -15.53 -33.65 -7.93
N LYS A 590 -16.82 -33.84 -8.25
CA LYS A 590 -17.57 -35.04 -7.85
C LYS A 590 -17.00 -36.30 -8.51
N ASP A 591 -16.58 -36.22 -9.77
CA ASP A 591 -16.00 -37.36 -10.47
C ASP A 591 -14.59 -37.69 -9.95
N GLU A 592 -13.76 -36.68 -9.66
CA GLU A 592 -12.46 -36.84 -8.99
C GLU A 592 -12.61 -37.45 -7.59
N ALA A 593 -13.60 -37.00 -6.82
CA ALA A 593 -13.90 -37.53 -5.48
C ALA A 593 -14.35 -39.01 -5.52
N LYS A 594 -15.05 -39.44 -6.58
CA LYS A 594 -15.42 -40.86 -6.76
C LYS A 594 -14.21 -41.72 -7.08
N LEU A 595 -13.32 -41.25 -7.95
CA LEU A 595 -12.09 -41.98 -8.34
C LEU A 595 -11.17 -42.19 -7.14
N SER A 596 -11.03 -41.19 -6.28
CA SER A 596 -10.22 -41.27 -5.06
C SER A 596 -10.86 -42.08 -3.92
N ARG A 597 -12.16 -42.40 -4.01
CA ARG A 597 -12.92 -43.23 -3.05
C ARG A 597 -13.18 -44.67 -3.53
N GLY A 598 -12.51 -45.14 -4.59
CA GLY A 598 -12.63 -46.52 -5.14
C GLY A 598 -12.33 -47.65 -4.13
N PRO A 599 -12.79 -48.90 -4.39
CA PRO A 599 -12.95 -49.93 -3.37
C PRO A 599 -11.61 -50.39 -2.78
N ARG A 600 -11.50 -50.34 -1.44
CA ARG A 600 -10.42 -51.00 -0.69
C ARG A 600 -10.51 -52.51 -0.92
N TYR A 601 -9.75 -53.03 -1.87
CA TYR A 601 -9.54 -54.47 -2.01
C TYR A 601 -8.74 -54.98 -0.82
N GLY A 602 -9.37 -55.86 -0.03
CA GLY A 602 -8.75 -56.53 1.09
C GLY A 602 -7.69 -57.54 0.65
N GLY A 603 -6.53 -57.48 1.32
CA GLY A 603 -5.66 -58.61 1.64
C GLY A 603 -4.86 -59.25 0.50
N ARG A 604 -3.54 -59.08 0.56
CA ARG A 604 -2.59 -60.21 0.74
C ARG A 604 -1.17 -59.70 1.04
N ASN A 605 -0.58 -60.32 2.06
CA ASN A 605 0.78 -60.18 2.57
C ASN A 605 1.87 -60.42 1.51
N SER A 606 2.97 -59.67 1.56
CA SER A 606 4.35 -60.17 1.79
C SER A 606 5.38 -59.01 1.86
N PRO A 607 6.53 -59.19 2.54
CA PRO A 607 7.21 -58.14 3.33
C PRO A 607 8.54 -57.64 2.71
N ILE A 608 9.18 -56.61 3.32
CA ILE A 608 10.66 -56.27 3.38
C ILE A 608 10.83 -54.79 3.84
N PRO A 609 11.85 -54.37 4.65
CA PRO A 609 11.94 -54.52 6.11
C PRO A 609 12.10 -53.18 6.87
N CYS A 610 11.93 -53.23 8.20
CA CYS A 610 12.23 -52.13 9.13
C CYS A 610 13.74 -51.90 9.34
N MET A 611 14.13 -50.64 9.54
CA MET A 611 15.20 -50.30 10.49
C MET A 611 14.65 -49.30 11.52
N ASN A 612 14.67 -49.77 12.78
CA ASN A 612 14.57 -48.99 14.02
C ASN A 612 15.68 -47.92 14.04
N SER A 613 15.56 -46.78 14.73
CA SER A 613 15.40 -46.70 16.18
C SER A 613 15.10 -45.26 16.64
N ALA A 614 14.12 -45.13 17.54
CA ALA A 614 14.00 -44.02 18.49
C ALA A 614 15.03 -44.18 19.64
N PRO A 615 15.10 -43.26 20.62
CA PRO A 615 14.11 -43.32 21.68
C PRO A 615 13.54 -41.97 22.16
N CYS A 616 12.34 -42.15 22.69
CA CYS A 616 11.45 -41.26 23.42
C CYS A 616 12.05 -40.72 24.73
N CYS A 617 11.60 -39.53 25.16
CA CYS A 617 11.45 -39.20 26.58
C CYS A 617 10.13 -38.44 26.80
N GLN A 618 9.28 -39.03 27.65
CA GLN A 618 8.03 -38.51 28.21
C GLN A 618 8.27 -37.45 29.30
N LEU A 619 7.18 -36.79 29.74
CA LEU A 619 6.88 -36.13 31.04
C LEU A 619 6.52 -34.65 30.86
N THR A 620 5.51 -34.04 31.47
CA THR A 620 4.30 -34.46 32.20
C THR A 620 3.40 -33.22 32.28
N CYS A 621 2.09 -33.46 32.38
CA CYS A 621 1.06 -32.47 32.63
C CYS A 621 1.23 -31.84 34.02
N ASN A 622 1.05 -30.51 34.15
CA ASN A 622 0.61 -29.94 35.42
C ASN A 622 -0.10 -28.59 35.23
N SER A 623 -1.40 -28.59 35.51
CA SER A 623 -2.24 -27.42 35.75
C SER A 623 -1.97 -26.86 37.15
N GLN A 624 -1.89 -25.54 37.33
CA GLN A 624 -2.45 -24.88 38.51
C GLN A 624 -2.62 -23.36 38.37
N ARG A 625 -3.72 -22.91 38.98
CA ARG A 625 -4.33 -21.57 39.06
C ARG A 625 -3.43 -20.51 39.68
N ARG A 626 -3.66 -19.23 39.32
CA ARG A 626 -3.88 -18.14 40.31
C ARG A 626 -4.83 -17.07 39.79
N LYS A 627 -5.78 -16.71 40.66
CA LYS A 627 -6.87 -15.73 40.50
C LYS A 627 -6.41 -14.34 40.99
N SER A 628 -7.15 -13.34 40.49
CA SER A 628 -7.56 -12.07 41.12
C SER A 628 -6.51 -10.99 41.43
N GLN A 629 -6.68 -9.83 40.78
CA GLN A 629 -7.19 -8.65 41.49
C GLN A 629 -7.83 -7.66 40.49
N THR A 630 -9.14 -7.47 40.66
CA THR A 630 -9.94 -6.39 40.09
C THR A 630 -10.42 -5.59 41.29
N GLN A 631 -10.01 -4.32 41.41
CA GLN A 631 -10.74 -3.23 42.09
C GLN A 631 -9.77 -2.08 42.38
N SER A 632 -9.88 -0.98 41.61
CA SER A 632 -9.86 0.40 42.13
C SER A 632 -9.68 1.44 41.01
N VAL A 633 -10.64 1.60 40.10
CA VAL A 633 -10.88 2.88 39.42
C VAL A 633 -12.39 3.05 39.17
N LYS A 634 -13.16 3.14 40.25
CA LYS A 634 -14.49 3.75 40.26
C LYS A 634 -14.41 4.97 41.19
N MET A 635 -13.71 6.01 40.74
CA MET A 635 -13.73 7.37 41.32
C MET A 635 -12.80 8.27 40.50
N ALA A 636 -13.16 8.54 39.24
CA ALA A 636 -12.57 9.65 38.46
C ALA A 636 -13.47 10.14 37.31
N GLU A 637 -14.63 9.51 37.06
CA GLU A 637 -15.64 10.03 36.13
C GLU A 637 -16.60 10.97 36.85
N GLN A 638 -16.10 12.07 37.40
CA GLN A 638 -16.93 13.18 37.85
C GLN A 638 -16.10 14.45 38.08
N LYS A 639 -15.40 14.94 37.04
CA LYS A 639 -14.96 16.35 36.88
C LYS A 639 -14.16 16.51 35.58
N SER A 640 -14.84 16.61 34.44
CA SER A 640 -14.32 17.29 33.25
C SER A 640 -15.46 17.50 32.26
N LYS A 641 -16.39 18.36 32.64
CA LYS A 641 -17.32 19.03 31.72
C LYS A 641 -17.26 20.51 32.07
N LYS A 642 -16.28 21.19 31.50
CA LYS A 642 -16.21 22.64 31.25
C LYS A 642 -14.79 22.94 30.79
N ASP A 643 -14.71 23.51 29.59
CA ASP A 643 -13.67 24.44 29.09
C ASP A 643 -13.19 24.06 27.67
N GLY A 644 -13.28 25.05 26.78
CA GLY A 644 -12.87 24.97 25.38
C GLY A 644 -11.34 24.98 25.20
N PRO A 645 -10.82 25.10 23.96
CA PRO A 645 -9.39 24.97 23.68
C PRO A 645 -8.57 26.09 24.35
N ILE A 646 -7.54 25.67 25.10
CA ILE A 646 -6.74 26.48 26.02
C ILE A 646 -5.46 26.99 25.33
N GLY A 647 -5.18 28.30 25.45
CA GLY A 647 -3.98 28.95 24.91
C GLY A 647 -2.72 28.75 25.77
N VAL A 648 -1.55 29.03 25.18
CA VAL A 648 -0.19 28.80 25.70
C VAL A 648 0.13 29.47 27.07
N SER A 649 -0.74 30.35 27.59
CA SER A 649 -0.47 31.21 28.75
C SER A 649 -0.84 30.64 30.13
N GLN A 650 -1.17 29.35 30.27
CA GLN A 650 -1.70 28.80 31.54
C GLN A 650 -0.71 27.94 32.36
N TYR A 651 0.44 27.54 31.80
CA TYR A 651 1.43 26.71 32.50
C TYR A 651 2.57 27.54 33.09
N ASP A 652 2.89 27.33 34.36
CA ASP A 652 4.01 27.98 35.06
C ASP A 652 5.34 27.30 34.70
N ILE A 653 5.79 27.49 33.46
CA ILE A 653 7.04 26.94 32.94
C ILE A 653 8.18 27.90 33.24
N ARG A 654 9.18 27.43 33.97
CA ARG A 654 10.38 28.19 34.35
C ARG A 654 11.65 27.59 33.74
N GLU A 655 12.73 28.35 33.77
CA GLU A 655 14.04 27.90 33.34
C GLU A 655 14.55 26.80 34.29
N LEU A 656 15.11 25.73 33.72
CA LEU A 656 15.78 24.67 34.44
C LEU A 656 17.24 25.11 34.67
N THR A 657 17.61 25.30 35.92
CA THR A 657 18.95 25.76 36.34
C THR A 657 19.86 24.59 36.71
N SER A 658 21.16 24.87 36.90
CA SER A 658 22.11 23.88 37.44
C SER A 658 22.03 23.71 38.97
N SER A 659 20.92 24.13 39.60
CA SER A 659 20.71 23.91 41.03
C SER A 659 20.45 22.43 41.31
N GLU A 660 20.86 21.97 42.49
CA GLU A 660 20.68 20.57 42.89
C GLU A 660 19.20 20.16 42.89
N GLU A 661 18.31 21.07 43.28
CA GLU A 661 16.85 20.87 43.26
C GLU A 661 16.31 20.66 41.84
N ASP A 662 16.69 21.51 40.89
CA ASP A 662 16.24 21.42 39.49
C ASP A 662 16.77 20.17 38.80
N ILE A 663 18.05 19.85 39.03
CA ILE A 663 18.69 18.64 38.49
C ILE A 663 17.99 17.40 39.05
N GLN A 664 17.71 17.37 40.35
CA GLN A 664 17.02 16.24 40.98
C GLN A 664 15.58 16.12 40.48
N GLN A 665 14.87 17.24 40.28
CA GLN A 665 13.51 17.24 39.73
C GLN A 665 13.50 16.74 38.28
N ALA A 666 14.41 17.24 37.45
CA ALA A 666 14.54 16.81 36.05
C ALA A 666 14.92 15.33 35.94
N TRP A 667 15.80 14.84 36.80
CA TRP A 667 16.18 13.42 36.86
C TRP A 667 15.00 12.52 37.25
N LYS A 668 14.22 12.92 38.26
CA LYS A 668 13.00 12.21 38.67
C LYS A 668 11.95 12.19 37.55
N LEU A 669 11.73 13.34 36.91
CA LEU A 669 10.84 13.44 35.75
C LEU A 669 11.33 12.56 34.59
N TRP A 670 12.63 12.55 34.31
CA TRP A 670 13.21 11.70 33.27
C TRP A 670 12.88 10.22 33.52
N HIS A 671 13.10 9.73 34.74
CA HIS A 671 12.82 8.33 35.09
C HIS A 671 11.32 8.01 35.08
N ALA A 672 10.48 8.97 35.49
CA ALA A 672 9.03 8.79 35.47
C ALA A 672 8.47 8.81 34.04
N ILE A 673 9.05 9.61 33.15
CA ILE A 673 8.58 9.79 31.77
C ILE A 673 9.17 8.74 30.83
N PHE A 674 10.42 8.33 31.08
CA PHE A 674 11.22 7.41 30.28
C PHE A 674 11.81 6.26 31.14
N PRO A 675 10.97 5.41 31.76
CA PRO A 675 11.42 4.38 32.70
C PRO A 675 12.34 3.32 32.07
N ASP A 676 12.24 3.11 30.76
CA ASP A 676 13.08 2.16 30.01
C ASP A 676 14.45 2.73 29.64
N TRP A 677 14.71 4.01 29.94
CA TRP A 677 15.94 4.73 29.58
C TRP A 677 16.56 5.40 30.80
N PRO A 678 16.90 4.65 31.87
CA PRO A 678 17.43 5.21 33.08
C PRO A 678 18.82 5.84 32.81
N ILE A 679 19.09 6.94 33.50
CA ILE A 679 20.40 7.58 33.50
C ILE A 679 20.84 7.67 34.95
N ASP A 680 22.04 7.17 35.25
CA ASP A 680 22.58 7.21 36.61
C ASP A 680 22.59 8.64 37.15
N GLN A 681 22.23 8.78 38.42
CA GLN A 681 22.11 10.08 39.08
C GLN A 681 23.43 10.88 39.05
N ASP A 682 24.58 10.19 39.08
CA ASP A 682 25.90 10.83 39.02
C ASP A 682 26.29 11.28 37.61
N ARG A 683 25.71 10.66 36.56
CA ARG A 683 25.98 10.99 35.14
C ARG A 683 25.03 12.05 34.59
N PHE A 684 23.79 12.07 35.07
CA PHE A 684 22.74 12.98 34.58
C PHE A 684 23.11 14.48 34.65
N PRO A 685 23.74 15.00 35.73
CA PRO A 685 24.20 16.38 35.78
C PRO A 685 25.21 16.69 34.67
N GLY A 686 26.20 15.80 34.47
CA GLY A 686 27.25 15.97 33.47
C GLY A 686 26.71 16.00 32.03
N LEU A 687 25.68 15.20 31.74
CA LEU A 687 24.97 15.25 30.47
C LEU A 687 24.21 16.57 30.34
N LEU A 688 23.42 16.94 31.35
CA LEU A 688 22.55 18.12 31.30
C LEU A 688 23.33 19.45 31.21
N VAL A 689 24.47 19.56 31.91
CA VAL A 689 25.28 20.80 31.97
C VAL A 689 26.49 20.80 31.03
N GLY A 690 26.76 19.68 30.34
CA GLY A 690 27.92 19.49 29.49
C GLY A 690 27.97 20.41 28.26
N ILE A 691 26.83 20.96 27.84
CA ILE A 691 26.74 22.06 26.87
C ILE A 691 25.87 23.17 27.45
N LYS A 692 26.26 24.41 27.19
CA LYS A 692 25.41 25.58 27.44
C LYS A 692 24.09 25.45 26.66
N GLY A 693 23.01 25.14 27.38
CA GLY A 693 21.67 25.01 26.83
C GLY A 693 20.66 26.01 27.40
N GLN A 694 19.45 25.97 26.85
CA GLN A 694 18.27 26.69 27.34
C GLN A 694 17.22 25.63 27.69
N HIS A 695 17.26 25.18 28.93
CA HIS A 695 16.42 24.09 29.42
C HIS A 695 15.22 24.67 30.18
N TRP A 696 14.07 24.01 30.07
CA TRP A 696 12.81 24.46 30.68
C TRP A 696 12.18 23.32 31.46
N ILE A 697 11.59 23.63 32.60
CA ILE A 697 10.98 22.65 33.50
C ILE A 697 9.64 23.15 34.03
N HIS A 698 8.75 22.19 34.25
CA HIS A 698 7.47 22.29 34.92
C HIS A 698 7.38 21.13 35.91
N GLU A 699 6.49 21.21 36.91
CA GLU A 699 6.25 20.12 37.87
C GLU A 699 5.93 18.76 37.23
N HIS A 700 5.51 18.76 35.96
CA HIS A 700 5.02 17.58 35.24
C HIS A 700 5.69 17.34 33.88
N GLY A 701 6.77 18.06 33.57
CA GLY A 701 7.46 17.90 32.29
C GLY A 701 8.65 18.83 32.12
N PHE A 702 9.44 18.61 31.06
CA PHE A 702 10.62 19.40 30.75
C PHE A 702 10.87 19.48 29.24
N CYS A 703 11.68 20.46 28.83
CA CYS A 703 12.25 20.59 27.50
C CYS A 703 13.75 20.88 27.61
N LEU A 704 14.58 20.03 27.03
CA LEU A 704 16.03 20.21 26.99
C LEU A 704 16.45 20.72 25.60
N SER A 705 17.20 21.83 25.54
CA SER A 705 17.62 22.42 24.27
C SER A 705 18.98 23.11 24.36
N TYR A 706 19.73 23.20 23.28
CA TYR A 706 21.07 23.80 23.23
C TYR A 706 21.42 24.37 21.83
N TYR A 707 22.56 25.05 21.69
CA TYR A 707 23.03 25.61 20.41
C TYR A 707 24.35 24.97 19.93
N SER A 708 24.57 24.95 18.62
CA SER A 708 25.87 24.57 18.03
C SER A 708 26.94 25.62 18.35
N LYS A 709 28.24 25.27 18.32
CA LYS A 709 29.34 26.20 18.62
C LYS A 709 29.32 27.50 17.78
N SER A 710 28.73 27.49 16.59
CA SER A 710 28.58 28.67 15.71
C SER A 710 27.40 29.58 16.07
N GLY A 711 26.49 29.13 16.94
CA GLY A 711 25.29 29.87 17.37
C GLY A 711 24.18 30.00 16.30
N SER A 712 24.41 29.47 15.09
CA SER A 712 23.49 29.56 13.95
C SER A 712 22.41 28.48 13.93
N LEU A 713 22.60 27.37 14.67
CA LEU A 713 21.69 26.22 14.70
C LEU A 713 21.35 25.86 16.16
N GLY A 714 20.05 25.78 16.45
CA GLY A 714 19.51 25.35 17.75
C GLY A 714 18.99 23.92 17.70
N HIS A 715 19.09 23.21 18.81
CA HIS A 715 18.65 21.83 18.95
C HIS A 715 17.71 21.66 20.13
N VAL A 716 16.57 21.02 19.90
CA VAL A 716 15.73 20.47 20.98
C VAL A 716 16.11 19.01 21.16
N ALA A 717 16.79 18.73 22.27
CA ALA A 717 17.37 17.43 22.58
C ALA A 717 16.31 16.44 23.08
N ALA A 718 15.44 16.87 24.00
CA ALA A 718 14.42 16.01 24.62
C ALA A 718 13.21 16.84 25.09
N ILE A 719 12.00 16.31 24.94
CA ILE A 719 10.80 16.85 25.58
C ILE A 719 10.08 15.71 26.30
N GLY A 720 9.86 15.88 27.59
CA GLY A 720 9.18 14.91 28.42
C GLY A 720 7.94 15.52 29.07
N VAL A 721 6.82 14.79 29.04
CA VAL A 721 5.62 15.10 29.83
C VAL A 721 5.12 13.82 30.49
N LEU A 722 4.80 13.92 31.79
CA LEU A 722 4.23 12.82 32.57
C LEU A 722 2.95 12.28 31.88
N PRO A 723 2.76 10.95 31.83
CA PRO A 723 1.67 10.32 31.08
C PRO A 723 0.28 10.94 31.30
N GLU A 724 -0.05 11.25 32.54
CA GLU A 724 -1.33 11.80 32.99
C GLU A 724 -1.55 13.27 32.58
N TYR A 725 -0.50 13.98 32.15
CA TYR A 725 -0.56 15.36 31.65
C TYR A 725 -0.38 15.48 30.13
N ARG A 726 -0.29 14.35 29.41
CA ARG A 726 -0.21 14.34 27.93
C ARG A 726 -1.54 14.75 27.31
N ARG A 727 -1.48 15.35 26.11
CA ARG A 727 -2.62 15.89 25.35
C ARG A 727 -3.39 17.05 26.00
N GLN A 728 -2.85 17.63 27.07
CA GLN A 728 -3.44 18.80 27.73
C GLN A 728 -2.82 20.13 27.27
N GLY A 729 -1.76 20.09 26.46
CA GLY A 729 -1.10 21.29 25.91
C GLY A 729 0.26 21.61 26.52
N LEU A 730 0.62 21.00 27.67
CA LEU A 730 1.90 21.23 28.36
C LEU A 730 3.14 20.96 27.48
N GLY A 731 3.13 19.89 26.68
CA GLY A 731 4.25 19.57 25.78
C GLY A 731 4.47 20.64 24.70
N ASN A 732 3.39 21.20 24.14
CA ASN A 732 3.47 22.29 23.17
C ASN A 732 3.98 23.57 23.84
N ALA A 733 3.53 23.88 25.06
CA ALA A 733 3.99 25.03 25.81
C ALA A 733 5.49 24.93 26.17
N LEU A 734 5.97 23.74 26.56
CA LEU A 734 7.39 23.47 26.81
C LEU A 734 8.24 23.61 25.54
N LEU A 735 7.75 23.12 24.40
CA LEU A 735 8.42 23.28 23.11
C LEU A 735 8.53 24.76 22.69
N GLU A 736 7.45 25.53 22.81
CA GLU A 736 7.46 26.94 22.45
C GLU A 736 8.36 27.77 23.38
N LYS A 737 8.43 27.43 24.67
CA LYS A 737 9.41 28.02 25.60
C LYS A 737 10.84 27.67 25.19
N GLY A 738 11.11 26.41 24.83
CA GLY A 738 12.39 25.97 24.26
C GLY A 738 12.82 26.80 23.05
N LYS A 739 11.92 26.94 22.06
CA LYS A 739 12.18 27.74 20.85
C LYS A 739 12.43 29.22 21.17
N THR A 740 11.61 29.82 22.01
CA THR A 740 11.74 31.25 22.38
C THR A 740 13.03 31.50 23.15
N GLY A 741 13.36 30.64 24.13
CA GLY A 741 14.60 30.73 24.89
C GLY A 741 15.84 30.65 24.00
N LEU A 742 15.87 29.74 23.02
CA LEU A 742 16.96 29.65 22.06
C LEU A 742 17.10 30.90 21.18
N LYS A 743 15.98 31.48 20.72
CA LYS A 743 15.99 32.74 19.96
C LYS A 743 16.51 33.91 20.80
N ASP A 744 16.07 34.03 22.05
CA ASP A 744 16.49 35.10 22.96
C ASP A 744 17.97 34.98 23.35
N ALA A 745 18.46 33.76 23.59
CA ALA A 745 19.87 33.50 23.88
C ALA A 745 20.77 33.86 22.69
N ALA A 746 20.39 33.49 21.45
CA ALA A 746 21.12 33.88 20.24
C ALA A 746 21.18 35.41 20.09
N LYS A 747 20.05 36.09 20.31
CA LYS A 747 19.97 37.55 20.26
C LYS A 747 20.87 38.23 21.31
N LYS A 748 20.89 37.72 22.55
CA LYS A 748 21.79 38.21 23.63
C LYS A 748 23.27 38.03 23.29
N ALA A 749 23.61 36.97 22.55
CA ALA A 749 24.97 36.68 22.10
C ALA A 749 25.39 37.47 20.84
N GLY A 750 24.52 38.34 20.29
CA GLY A 750 24.80 39.09 19.06
C GLY A 750 24.73 38.25 17.78
N GLN A 751 24.03 37.11 17.82
CA GLN A 751 23.92 36.14 16.72
C GLN A 751 22.45 35.99 16.27
N LYS A 752 22.22 35.57 15.01
CA LYS A 752 20.89 35.21 14.50
C LYS A 752 20.76 33.69 14.48
N LEU A 753 19.71 33.15 15.12
CA LEU A 753 19.35 31.74 15.02
C LEU A 753 18.71 31.49 13.64
N ASN A 754 19.38 30.69 12.79
CA ASN A 754 18.94 30.49 11.40
C ASN A 754 18.05 29.26 11.23
N SER A 755 18.23 28.24 12.07
CA SER A 755 17.43 27.01 12.02
C SER A 755 17.34 26.32 13.39
N LEU A 756 16.32 25.49 13.54
CA LEU A 756 16.07 24.66 14.72
C LEU A 756 15.89 23.21 14.27
N ALA A 757 16.54 22.27 14.94
CA ALA A 757 16.41 20.84 14.69
C ALA A 757 16.00 20.07 15.95
N MET A 758 15.23 19.00 15.78
CA MET A 758 15.04 18.00 16.82
C MET A 758 16.22 17.03 16.77
N GLY A 759 16.88 16.79 17.90
CA GLY A 759 17.98 15.84 17.97
C GLY A 759 19.06 16.22 18.96
N SER A 760 19.90 15.24 19.29
CA SER A 760 20.94 15.36 20.30
C SER A 760 22.29 14.95 19.69
N ILE A 761 23.02 15.94 19.19
CA ILE A 761 24.42 15.79 18.72
C ILE A 761 25.34 15.63 19.93
N PHE A 762 25.09 16.38 21.02
CA PHE A 762 25.75 16.22 22.32
C PHE A 762 24.96 17.03 23.38
N PRO A 763 24.81 16.56 24.64
CA PRO A 763 24.97 15.16 25.08
C PRO A 763 24.05 14.25 24.26
N ARG A 764 24.40 12.98 24.02
CA ARG A 764 23.57 12.08 23.19
C ARG A 764 22.39 11.52 24.00
N PHE A 765 21.34 12.32 24.25
CA PHE A 765 20.13 11.94 25.00
C PHE A 765 19.10 11.15 24.22
N TRP A 766 19.06 11.26 22.90
CA TRP A 766 18.18 10.48 22.05
C TRP A 766 18.85 10.33 20.70
N TYR A 767 18.83 9.11 20.18
CA TYR A 767 19.01 8.86 18.75
C TYR A 767 17.65 8.41 18.19
N GLN A 768 16.70 9.36 18.19
CA GLN A 768 15.34 9.24 17.65
C GLN A 768 14.40 8.23 18.34
N VAL A 769 13.09 8.46 18.24
CA VAL A 769 12.00 7.72 18.91
C VAL A 769 10.88 7.45 17.87
N PRO A 770 10.19 6.27 17.89
CA PRO A 770 9.82 5.53 16.68
C PRO A 770 8.33 5.54 16.28
N ALA A 771 8.03 5.06 15.07
CA ALA A 771 6.74 4.42 14.75
C ALA A 771 7.00 2.96 14.32
N SER A 772 6.72 2.03 15.26
CA SER A 772 6.54 0.57 15.12
C SER A 772 7.69 -0.30 14.58
N ILE A 773 8.25 -1.16 15.44
CA ILE A 773 8.93 -2.43 15.10
C ILE A 773 8.23 -3.58 15.82
N SER A 774 8.10 -4.73 15.12
CA SER A 774 7.35 -5.92 15.53
C SER A 774 8.09 -6.84 16.51
N LEU A 775 7.35 -7.83 17.02
CA LEU A 775 7.83 -8.89 17.90
C LEU A 775 8.81 -9.86 17.20
N GLU A 776 8.87 -9.90 15.86
CA GLU A 776 9.82 -10.75 15.09
C GLU A 776 11.28 -10.28 15.19
N ALA A 777 11.54 -8.97 15.30
CA ALA A 777 12.91 -8.47 15.51
C ALA A 777 13.51 -8.95 16.85
N LYS A 778 12.68 -9.39 17.80
CA LYS A 778 13.12 -10.01 19.07
C LYS A 778 13.40 -11.52 18.97
N GLN A 779 13.02 -12.17 17.87
CA GLN A 779 13.12 -13.62 17.71
C GLN A 779 14.12 -14.06 16.63
N PHE A 780 14.65 -13.13 15.83
CA PHE A 780 15.75 -13.38 14.90
C PHE A 780 17.12 -13.60 15.61
N LEU A 781 17.23 -13.38 16.93
CA LEU A 781 18.45 -13.50 17.74
C LEU A 781 18.67 -14.90 18.35
N THR A 782 18.55 -15.99 17.57
CA THR A 782 18.96 -17.31 18.08
C THR A 782 19.85 -18.07 17.08
N TYR A 783 21.13 -18.12 17.45
CA TYR A 783 22.25 -18.91 16.92
C TYR A 783 22.93 -18.47 15.62
N ARG A 784 24.14 -17.89 15.76
CA ARG A 784 25.42 -18.55 15.40
C ARG A 784 26.62 -17.74 15.89
N GLU A 785 27.65 -18.44 16.37
CA GLU A 785 28.89 -17.87 16.90
C GLU A 785 29.87 -17.45 15.78
N GLY A 786 30.57 -16.33 15.99
CA GLY A 786 32.00 -16.20 15.74
C GLY A 786 32.48 -15.89 14.33
N GLU A 787 32.63 -14.59 14.00
CA GLU A 787 33.83 -13.94 13.44
C GLU A 787 33.56 -12.44 13.28
N ILE A 788 34.62 -11.60 13.34
CA ILE A 788 34.43 -10.14 13.33
C ILE A 788 34.02 -9.65 11.94
N ALA A 789 34.47 -10.22 10.82
CA ALA A 789 33.97 -9.89 9.47
C ALA A 789 34.09 -11.13 8.54
N PRO A 790 33.37 -11.22 7.40
CA PRO A 790 33.45 -12.29 6.43
C PRO A 790 34.88 -12.52 5.97
N PRO A 791 35.27 -13.78 5.73
CA PRO A 791 36.61 -14.12 5.25
C PRO A 791 37.05 -13.30 4.02
N GLU A 792 36.14 -12.98 3.09
CA GLU A 792 36.44 -12.18 1.88
C GLU A 792 36.73 -10.70 2.16
N VAL A 793 36.17 -10.15 3.24
CA VAL A 793 36.44 -8.77 3.69
C VAL A 793 37.77 -8.74 4.43
N MET A 794 38.01 -9.73 5.28
CA MET A 794 39.28 -9.91 6.00
C MET A 794 40.44 -10.14 5.02
N GLU A 795 40.23 -10.89 3.94
CA GLU A 795 41.22 -11.10 2.88
C GLU A 795 41.55 -9.80 2.15
N ARG A 796 40.54 -8.97 1.83
CA ARG A 796 40.74 -7.65 1.20
C ARG A 796 41.51 -6.70 2.10
N VAL A 797 41.18 -6.65 3.39
CA VAL A 797 41.93 -5.84 4.37
C VAL A 797 43.35 -6.39 4.54
N SER A 798 43.56 -7.71 4.57
CA SER A 798 44.91 -8.30 4.72
C SER A 798 45.84 -8.04 3.53
N LYS A 799 45.30 -7.68 2.36
CA LYS A 799 46.07 -7.38 1.14
C LYS A 799 46.44 -5.90 1.02
N THR A 800 46.01 -5.05 1.95
CA THR A 800 46.38 -3.62 1.93
C THR A 800 47.82 -3.43 2.43
N SER A 801 48.58 -2.53 1.79
CA SER A 801 49.92 -2.13 2.26
C SER A 801 49.87 -1.02 3.33
N ILE A 802 48.69 -0.48 3.62
CA ILE A 802 48.49 0.61 4.59
C ILE A 802 48.76 0.12 6.02
N LYS A 803 49.52 0.91 6.78
CA LYS A 803 49.81 0.63 8.18
C LYS A 803 48.72 1.22 9.08
N PHE A 804 48.19 0.42 10.01
CA PHE A 804 47.22 0.89 11.01
C PHE A 804 47.86 0.81 12.39
N THR A 805 47.79 1.89 13.16
CA THR A 805 48.37 1.95 14.50
C THR A 805 47.48 2.76 15.44
N PRO A 806 47.36 2.37 16.72
CA PRO A 806 46.86 3.27 17.75
C PRO A 806 47.65 4.59 17.72
N TRP A 807 46.95 5.69 17.93
CA TRP A 807 47.54 7.02 18.00
C TRP A 807 48.44 7.15 19.23
N SER A 808 49.56 7.86 19.08
CA SER A 808 50.56 8.08 20.12
C SER A 808 50.90 9.58 20.22
N PRO A 809 51.53 10.03 21.31
CA PRO A 809 51.92 11.44 21.47
C PRO A 809 52.77 11.98 20.31
N GLU A 810 53.60 11.13 19.68
CA GLU A 810 54.44 11.51 18.54
C GLU A 810 53.64 11.77 17.25
N LEU A 811 52.44 11.21 17.15
CA LEU A 811 51.51 11.40 16.05
C LEU A 811 50.54 12.57 16.29
N TYR A 812 50.66 13.27 17.44
CA TYR A 812 49.69 14.26 17.90
C TYR A 812 49.55 15.45 16.97
N GLU A 813 50.66 16.13 16.65
CA GLU A 813 50.67 17.38 15.89
C GLU A 813 50.08 17.21 14.48
N GLU A 814 50.46 16.15 13.78
CA GLU A 814 49.95 15.87 12.44
C GLU A 814 48.46 15.48 12.47
N CYS A 815 48.04 14.68 13.46
CA CYS A 815 46.64 14.29 13.62
C CYS A 815 45.76 15.51 13.93
N MET A 816 46.17 16.37 14.87
CA MET A 816 45.41 17.57 15.22
C MET A 816 45.36 18.58 14.08
N THR A 817 46.44 18.74 13.34
CA THR A 817 46.46 19.58 12.12
C THR A 817 45.41 19.09 11.13
N LYS A 818 45.38 17.78 10.85
CA LYS A 818 44.42 17.17 9.90
C LYS A 818 42.99 17.16 10.43
N GLN A 819 42.79 16.92 11.72
CA GLN A 819 41.46 16.98 12.34
C GLN A 819 40.89 18.40 12.29
N ASN A 820 41.70 19.43 12.50
CA ASN A 820 41.26 20.82 12.40
C ASN A 820 41.07 21.30 10.95
N GLU A 821 41.84 20.76 10.00
CA GLU A 821 41.71 21.07 8.57
C GLU A 821 40.48 20.41 7.93
N LEU A 822 40.21 19.14 8.26
CA LEU A 822 39.30 18.28 7.50
C LEU A 822 38.02 17.89 8.26
N PHE A 823 38.00 18.01 9.59
CA PHE A 823 36.92 17.47 10.43
C PHE A 823 36.51 18.43 11.56
N THR A 824 35.42 18.13 12.26
CA THR A 824 34.90 18.96 13.37
C THR A 824 35.11 18.32 14.75
N TRP A 825 35.89 17.23 14.80
CA TRP A 825 36.05 16.38 15.99
C TRP A 825 37.25 16.74 16.88
N GLY A 826 38.07 17.74 16.52
CA GLY A 826 39.34 18.04 17.22
C GLY A 826 39.24 18.12 18.75
N GLY A 827 38.14 18.66 19.29
CA GLY A 827 37.95 18.77 20.75
C GLY A 827 37.88 17.42 21.50
N ILE A 828 37.42 16.34 20.86
CA ILE A 828 37.43 15.01 21.50
C ILE A 828 38.82 14.38 21.48
N TYR A 829 39.62 14.67 20.44
CA TYR A 829 41.02 14.26 20.34
C TYR A 829 41.88 14.97 21.39
N GLU A 830 41.65 16.27 21.60
CA GLU A 830 42.27 17.06 22.68
C GLU A 830 41.92 16.50 24.07
N ALA A 831 40.64 16.17 24.30
CA ALA A 831 40.18 15.63 25.58
C ALA A 831 40.78 14.25 25.88
N LEU A 832 40.91 13.40 24.86
CA LEU A 832 41.61 12.11 24.96
C LEU A 832 43.10 12.32 25.25
N ALA A 833 43.77 13.19 24.51
CA ALA A 833 45.18 13.50 24.68
C ALA A 833 45.50 14.06 26.07
N ALA A 834 44.69 15.00 26.56
CA ALA A 834 44.83 15.61 27.90
C ALA A 834 44.72 14.58 29.04
N ARG A 835 44.00 13.48 28.83
CA ARG A 835 43.90 12.35 29.78
C ARG A 835 44.88 11.21 29.47
N GLY A 836 45.79 11.38 28.52
CA GLY A 836 46.74 10.34 28.10
C GLY A 836 46.09 9.18 27.32
N GLN A 837 44.86 9.33 26.84
CA GLN A 837 44.05 8.31 26.18
C GLN A 837 44.25 8.30 24.65
N HIS A 838 45.46 8.57 24.15
CA HIS A 838 45.75 8.58 22.70
C HIS A 838 45.40 7.25 22.02
N HIS A 839 45.61 6.14 22.73
CA HIS A 839 45.30 4.79 22.25
C HIS A 839 43.82 4.54 21.92
N GLU A 840 42.90 5.45 22.26
CA GLU A 840 41.48 5.39 21.89
C GLU A 840 41.20 5.86 20.45
N VAL A 841 42.25 6.12 19.67
CA VAL A 841 42.19 6.55 18.27
C VAL A 841 43.02 5.60 17.42
N MET A 842 42.47 5.13 16.29
CA MET A 842 43.19 4.37 15.27
C MET A 842 43.56 5.30 14.11
N VAL A 843 44.81 5.21 13.65
CA VAL A 843 45.35 6.00 12.53
C VAL A 843 45.83 5.09 11.41
N ALA A 844 45.48 5.45 10.17
CA ALA A 844 46.01 4.83 8.95
C ALA A 844 47.17 5.67 8.41
N ILE A 845 48.31 5.02 8.14
CA ILE A 845 49.55 5.63 7.66
C ILE A 845 49.90 5.04 6.30
N ASP A 846 50.13 5.92 5.33
CA ASP A 846 50.61 5.55 4.02
C ASP A 846 52.07 5.05 4.13
N PRO A 847 52.39 3.83 3.69
CA PRO A 847 53.73 3.25 3.84
C PRO A 847 54.79 3.95 2.99
N ASP A 848 54.41 4.58 1.88
CA ASP A 848 55.35 5.20 0.93
C ASP A 848 55.71 6.61 1.37
N THR A 849 54.76 7.35 1.96
CA THR A 849 54.96 8.74 2.39
C THR A 849 55.14 8.91 3.89
N ASN A 850 54.84 7.87 4.67
CA ASN A 850 54.78 7.87 6.13
C ASN A 850 53.84 8.95 6.73
N LYS A 851 52.85 9.40 5.95
CA LYS A 851 51.85 10.40 6.37
C LYS A 851 50.55 9.74 6.84
N GLN A 852 49.85 10.41 7.73
CA GLN A 852 48.52 10.00 8.19
C GLN A 852 47.47 10.29 7.11
N ILE A 853 46.70 9.27 6.74
CA ILE A 853 45.71 9.32 5.65
C ILE A 853 44.29 8.92 6.09
N GLY A 854 44.10 8.56 7.36
CA GLY A 854 42.78 8.25 7.90
C GLY A 854 42.79 8.06 9.41
N TRP A 855 41.63 8.24 10.02
CA TRP A 855 41.43 8.29 11.48
C TRP A 855 40.07 7.70 11.86
N THR A 856 39.98 7.04 13.00
CA THR A 856 38.69 6.73 13.64
C THR A 856 38.86 6.71 15.15
N LEU A 857 37.81 7.12 15.88
CA LEU A 857 37.72 6.82 17.30
C LEU A 857 37.50 5.30 17.46
N MET A 858 38.18 4.71 18.42
CA MET A 858 38.04 3.32 18.88
C MET A 858 38.09 3.27 20.40
N CYS A 859 37.08 3.89 21.00
CA CYS A 859 36.99 4.18 22.41
C CYS A 859 36.54 2.98 23.24
N SER A 860 37.20 2.70 24.36
CA SER A 860 36.65 1.84 25.40
C SER A 860 35.58 2.56 26.22
N PHE A 861 34.78 1.81 26.99
CA PHE A 861 33.71 2.35 27.84
C PHE A 861 34.19 3.46 28.80
N GLY A 862 35.40 3.33 29.35
CA GLY A 862 35.99 4.30 30.30
C GLY A 862 36.72 5.48 29.64
N SER A 863 36.60 5.65 28.32
CA SER A 863 37.20 6.79 27.64
C SER A 863 36.42 8.07 27.92
N SER A 864 37.09 9.22 27.88
CA SER A 864 36.41 10.52 27.98
C SER A 864 35.37 10.78 26.88
N ALA A 865 35.46 10.06 25.77
CA ALA A 865 34.47 10.08 24.70
C ALA A 865 33.20 9.29 25.06
N GLY A 866 33.28 8.28 25.91
CA GLY A 866 32.13 7.50 26.39
C GLY A 866 31.24 8.28 27.36
N ASP A 867 31.81 9.24 28.09
CA ASP A 867 31.13 10.05 29.10
C ASP A 867 29.93 10.85 28.55
N VAL A 868 29.89 11.09 27.24
CA VAL A 868 28.95 12.01 26.58
C VAL A 868 27.79 11.29 25.87
N PHE A 869 27.80 9.95 25.91
CA PHE A 869 26.72 9.10 25.43
C PHE A 869 25.80 8.70 26.60
N ALA A 870 24.54 9.14 26.58
CA ALA A 870 23.62 8.89 27.69
C ALA A 870 23.36 7.40 27.90
N PHE A 871 23.31 6.62 26.82
CA PHE A 871 22.84 5.23 26.84
C PHE A 871 23.93 4.18 26.63
N LEU A 872 25.21 4.56 26.56
CA LEU A 872 26.31 3.59 26.39
C LEU A 872 26.29 2.46 27.45
N PRO A 873 25.98 2.73 28.75
CA PRO A 873 25.88 1.66 29.75
C PRO A 873 24.65 0.76 29.62
N LEU A 874 23.63 1.18 28.86
CA LEU A 874 22.42 0.38 28.62
C LEU A 874 22.63 -0.66 27.51
N LEU A 875 23.77 -0.61 26.81
CA LEU A 875 24.09 -1.58 25.77
C LEU A 875 24.27 -2.98 26.39
N PRO A 876 23.90 -4.06 25.68
CA PRO A 876 23.95 -5.42 26.21
C PRO A 876 25.31 -5.87 26.77
N SER A 877 26.41 -5.27 26.30
CA SER A 877 27.77 -5.57 26.75
C SER A 877 28.25 -4.69 27.92
N GLY A 878 27.44 -3.73 28.39
CA GLY A 878 27.73 -2.87 29.55
C GLY A 878 29.09 -2.18 29.45
N GLU A 879 29.89 -2.27 30.51
CA GLU A 879 31.26 -1.72 30.59
C GLU A 879 32.24 -2.35 29.58
N LYS A 880 31.87 -3.47 28.94
CA LYS A 880 32.66 -4.13 27.89
C LYS A 880 32.23 -3.71 26.48
N THR A 881 31.56 -2.57 26.36
CA THR A 881 31.18 -2.01 25.07
C THR A 881 32.23 -0.99 24.60
N GLY A 882 32.78 -1.23 23.41
CA GLY A 882 33.60 -0.25 22.69
C GLY A 882 32.75 0.67 21.81
N LEU A 883 33.29 1.82 21.42
CA LEU A 883 32.69 2.81 20.56
C LEU A 883 33.62 3.09 19.38
N ILE A 884 33.13 2.89 18.16
CA ILE A 884 33.77 3.36 16.93
C ILE A 884 32.98 4.56 16.42
N ALA A 885 33.65 5.67 16.16
CA ALA A 885 33.00 6.90 15.72
C ALA A 885 33.94 7.73 14.86
N ALA A 886 33.39 8.69 14.11
CA ALA A 886 34.16 9.67 13.35
C ALA A 886 35.21 9.05 12.40
N VAL A 887 34.80 8.07 11.59
CA VAL A 887 35.68 7.46 10.56
C VAL A 887 35.94 8.49 9.46
N GLY A 888 37.18 8.99 9.40
CA GLY A 888 37.65 9.98 8.43
C GLY A 888 38.77 9.44 7.55
N VAL A 889 38.74 9.79 6.26
CA VAL A 889 39.80 9.44 5.30
C VAL A 889 40.20 10.69 4.51
N ASP A 890 41.50 10.95 4.44
CA ASP A 890 42.08 12.02 3.62
C ASP A 890 41.62 11.86 2.17
N GLU A 891 41.35 12.98 1.51
CA GLU A 891 40.72 12.99 0.18
C GLU A 891 41.52 12.17 -0.84
N ALA A 892 42.85 12.24 -0.82
CA ALA A 892 43.73 11.51 -1.74
C ALA A 892 43.73 9.99 -1.52
N ALA A 893 43.18 9.52 -0.40
CA ALA A 893 43.11 8.12 -0.01
C ALA A 893 41.70 7.50 -0.10
N ARG A 894 40.67 8.29 -0.46
CA ARG A 894 39.29 7.81 -0.62
C ARG A 894 39.17 6.82 -1.79
N GLY A 895 38.22 5.88 -1.70
CA GLY A 895 38.00 4.84 -2.72
C GLY A 895 39.01 3.68 -2.69
N LYS A 896 40.09 3.76 -1.90
CA LYS A 896 41.12 2.72 -1.77
C LYS A 896 40.86 1.70 -0.64
N GLY A 897 39.65 1.69 -0.07
CA GLY A 897 39.28 0.78 1.02
C GLY A 897 39.79 1.15 2.43
N VAL A 898 40.47 2.29 2.59
CA VAL A 898 41.09 2.73 3.87
C VAL A 898 40.07 2.86 5.00
N GLY A 899 38.89 3.43 4.74
CA GLY A 899 37.85 3.60 5.76
C GLY A 899 37.28 2.28 6.29
N LEU A 900 37.08 1.30 5.40
CA LEU A 900 36.64 -0.04 5.79
C LEU A 900 37.72 -0.75 6.62
N ALA A 901 38.98 -0.66 6.19
CA ALA A 901 40.10 -1.23 6.92
C ALA A 901 40.29 -0.59 8.31
N LEU A 902 40.10 0.74 8.44
CA LEU A 902 40.12 1.44 9.72
C LEU A 902 39.11 0.88 10.71
N VAL A 903 37.86 0.65 10.27
CA VAL A 903 36.81 0.09 11.14
C VAL A 903 37.16 -1.34 11.54
N VAL A 904 37.57 -2.20 10.59
CA VAL A 904 37.97 -3.59 10.89
C VAL A 904 39.13 -3.62 11.89
N LYS A 905 40.17 -2.80 11.69
CA LYS A 905 41.34 -2.73 12.59
C LYS A 905 40.99 -2.13 13.96
N ALA A 906 40.09 -1.16 14.03
CA ALA A 906 39.56 -0.65 15.29
C ALA A 906 38.81 -1.74 16.06
N MET A 907 38.02 -2.57 15.37
CA MET A 907 37.29 -3.68 16.01
C MET A 907 38.22 -4.79 16.51
N GLU A 908 39.22 -5.19 15.72
CA GLU A 908 40.27 -6.11 16.15
C GLU A 908 40.96 -5.59 17.43
N ASN A 909 41.35 -4.31 17.44
CA ASN A 909 42.01 -3.70 18.59
C ASN A 909 41.11 -3.64 19.84
N LEU A 910 39.84 -3.23 19.69
CA LEU A 910 38.88 -3.22 20.79
C LEU A 910 38.66 -4.63 21.35
N LYS A 911 38.64 -5.66 20.48
CA LYS A 911 38.57 -7.07 20.90
C LYS A 911 39.80 -7.49 21.70
N GLU A 912 41.01 -7.14 21.24
CA GLU A 912 42.27 -7.40 21.96
C GLU A 912 42.28 -6.73 23.35
N ARG A 913 41.65 -5.56 23.45
CA ARG A 913 41.45 -4.81 24.70
C ARG A 913 40.30 -5.35 25.57
N GLY A 914 39.69 -6.47 25.17
CA GLY A 914 38.68 -7.19 25.95
C GLY A 914 37.24 -6.68 25.78
N MET A 915 36.97 -5.82 24.78
CA MET A 915 35.60 -5.40 24.46
C MET A 915 34.83 -6.56 23.82
N GLN A 916 33.58 -6.73 24.24
CA GLN A 916 32.70 -7.82 23.84
C GLN A 916 31.57 -7.35 22.93
N GLY A 917 31.29 -6.05 22.90
CA GLY A 917 30.36 -5.42 21.97
C GLY A 917 30.94 -4.11 21.44
N ILE A 918 30.47 -3.65 20.28
CA ILE A 918 30.94 -2.41 19.66
C ILE A 918 29.71 -1.61 19.18
N LEU A 919 29.63 -0.36 19.61
CA LEU A 919 28.72 0.65 19.08
C LEU A 919 29.44 1.41 17.96
N ILE A 920 28.83 1.53 16.78
CA ILE A 920 29.33 2.40 15.71
C ILE A 920 28.45 3.67 15.67
N ASP A 921 29.02 4.86 15.88
CA ASP A 921 28.29 6.14 15.85
C ASP A 921 28.02 6.58 14.41
N ALA A 922 26.73 6.72 14.07
CA ALA A 922 26.18 7.21 12.80
C ALA A 922 26.60 6.44 11.53
N VAL A 923 25.78 5.49 11.10
CA VAL A 923 25.95 4.79 9.81
C VAL A 923 24.93 5.35 8.81
N ALA A 924 25.40 5.97 7.73
CA ALA A 924 24.53 6.58 6.71
C ALA A 924 23.81 5.57 5.82
N ILE A 925 24.22 4.29 5.87
CA ILE A 925 23.70 3.21 5.03
C ILE A 925 23.32 2.05 5.95
N ARG A 926 22.01 1.82 6.11
CA ARG A 926 21.49 0.68 6.88
C ARG A 926 21.92 -0.64 6.24
N GLY A 927 22.27 -1.65 7.05
CA GLY A 927 22.70 -2.95 6.53
C GLY A 927 24.14 -2.96 5.99
N PHE A 928 24.90 -1.86 6.10
CA PHE A 928 26.26 -1.77 5.54
C PHE A 928 27.24 -2.74 6.22
N TYR A 929 27.21 -2.84 7.54
CA TYR A 929 28.13 -3.71 8.29
C TYR A 929 27.61 -5.14 8.33
N GLU A 930 26.30 -5.34 8.27
CA GLU A 930 25.62 -6.62 8.19
C GLU A 930 25.94 -7.33 6.85
N LYS A 931 26.03 -6.55 5.75
CA LYS A 931 26.57 -7.03 4.44
C LYS A 931 28.04 -7.39 4.49
N LEU A 932 28.77 -6.80 5.41
CA LEU A 932 30.14 -7.14 5.75
C LEU A 932 30.17 -8.12 6.93
N GLY A 933 29.12 -8.95 7.09
CA GLY A 933 28.98 -10.08 8.02
C GLY A 933 29.13 -9.79 9.52
N PHE A 934 29.03 -8.53 9.92
CA PHE A 934 28.95 -8.16 11.33
C PHE A 934 27.53 -8.44 11.87
N GLU A 935 27.42 -9.03 13.07
CA GLU A 935 26.14 -9.17 13.78
C GLU A 935 25.76 -7.83 14.42
N ALA A 936 24.76 -7.14 13.88
CA ALA A 936 24.26 -5.90 14.47
C ALA A 936 23.25 -6.20 15.59
N ARG A 937 23.63 -5.84 16.83
CA ARG A 937 22.79 -6.06 18.01
C ARG A 937 21.83 -4.92 18.31
N TRP A 938 22.08 -3.74 17.74
CA TRP A 938 21.24 -2.55 17.89
C TRP A 938 21.52 -1.56 16.73
N GLU A 939 20.48 -1.18 15.98
CA GLU A 939 20.53 -0.16 14.92
C GLU A 939 19.64 1.05 15.26
N TYR A 940 19.98 2.24 14.72
CA TYR A 940 19.18 3.46 14.80
C TYR A 940 19.36 4.29 13.51
N GLU A 941 18.29 4.95 13.02
CA GLU A 941 18.31 5.75 11.76
C GLU A 941 18.34 7.27 12.03
N ALA A 942 18.36 8.09 10.96
CA ALA A 942 18.30 9.56 10.98
C ALA A 942 16.88 10.08 10.62
N CYS A 943 16.41 11.14 11.28
CA CYS A 943 15.15 11.82 10.96
C CYS A 943 15.47 13.25 10.52
N SER A 944 15.13 13.61 9.28
CA SER A 944 15.26 14.97 8.75
C SER A 944 13.89 15.64 8.64
N PHE A 945 13.76 16.85 9.18
CA PHE A 945 12.65 17.75 8.86
C PHE A 945 13.16 18.82 7.90
N ASP A 946 12.48 19.00 6.76
CA ASP A 946 12.59 20.25 6.00
C ASP A 946 11.80 21.32 6.75
N THR A 947 12.50 22.11 7.57
CA THR A 947 11.96 23.37 8.08
C THR A 947 12.89 24.50 7.69
N ALA A 948 12.67 25.05 6.50
CA ALA A 948 13.05 26.43 6.24
C ALA A 948 12.28 27.31 7.23
N VAL A 949 12.99 28.06 8.08
CA VAL A 949 12.37 29.13 8.86
C VAL A 949 12.01 30.23 7.87
N SER A 950 10.77 30.24 7.39
CA SER A 950 10.26 31.36 6.59
C SER A 950 10.11 32.57 7.51
N ASP A 951 10.83 33.64 7.20
CA ASP A 951 10.59 34.98 7.73
C ASP A 951 9.17 35.42 7.35
N ALA A 952 8.21 35.28 8.26
CA ALA A 952 6.93 35.97 8.19
C ALA A 952 6.55 36.44 9.60
N GLU A 953 6.80 37.73 9.86
CA GLU A 953 6.10 38.46 10.91
C GLU A 953 4.61 38.52 10.58
N THR A 954 3.78 37.73 11.27
CA THR A 954 2.46 38.13 11.82
C THR A 954 1.83 36.99 12.62
#